data_AF-W4KIP0-F1
#
_entry.id   AF-W4KIP0-F1
#
_cell.length_a   1.000
_cell.length_b   1.000
_cell.length_c   1.000
_cell.angle_alpha   90.00
_cell.angle_beta   90.00
_cell.angle_gamma   90.00
#
_symmetry.space_group_name_H-M   'P 1'
#
loop_
_entity.id
_entity.type
_entity.pdbx_description
1 polymer ?
#
loop_
_entity_poly.entity_id
_entity_poly.type
_entity_poly.pdbx_seq_one_letter_code
_entity_poly.pdbx_strand_id
1 'polypeptide(L)'
;RRAREIVDKMQIAYASVFQPRAAFDGKKNLYSSKEIAPGGSISVGSPTCMPADFASALNLVQMLIMQAPMLHSKTYNARAVFSSIGARPLGGGLEIWPGFFHYAPGPLISFVLDFLKMTVQDLANLDPLSSRWKLLRATLHKVRITVDVPVGRRSRPIKDLVPRGGLYTFKKGDRTLTVKDHYLEEHNKTLSYPRIFGVRMPGKHDVVLPAEICSIELGQMFKRKAPSDIMPKVLDFASKRPLDRLRAIEDAASGSVLNYAQSDFVGLAGMKISTTPLKVAGLIMTPPMIGFGNDLGSWNAVRRKFYKPGRATGLAVVDFSLGPYDVLKRFVDDLVNCCNRLGKSVLDYDCLRISFTLCAFQLPPLTFNRYAKCVTRPNTARSCPRPHCREYTSTMATYRPNLLVIILPDVAAEAREAVKLWSDTAAGIPTQCMVEFITTLINARMGGVNFIPRMPISTMIRNTPGLTIVGADVGHPGPGIDRPSITSLVASYDADLSRYTAFTNVQNPRQEIIADLKDMMLGAFRRVWNCRGRAQTMFPRCVVFFRDGVSEGEFAQVVTFETVAIQGKEFREEAGAPKELTLKLQFVVVGKRHHFRFFPDDQAPGHGTDKSGNLQPGLVVDSGITNPFITDFYLQSQGGLKGTSRPAHYIVLKNGLKMVPAQMYELSYFLCHVYARATRSVSIPAPVYYADLVCTRARMYFEGPVLELASEAGASIDGAPFDLDEWKRGFRGIHDNIRDQMFFL
;
A
#
# COMPACT_ATOMS: atom_id res chain seq x y z
N ARG A 1 24.26 -4.12 -14.23
CA ARG A 1 25.05 -5.35 -13.98
C ARG A 1 26.16 -5.57 -15.01
N ARG A 2 25.86 -5.94 -16.26
CA ARG A 2 26.89 -6.20 -17.30
C ARG A 2 27.93 -5.08 -17.42
N ALA A 3 27.51 -3.81 -17.44
CA ALA A 3 28.43 -2.68 -17.46
C ALA A 3 29.39 -2.66 -16.26
N ARG A 4 28.88 -2.96 -15.05
CA ARG A 4 29.70 -3.06 -13.82
C ARG A 4 30.72 -4.20 -13.91
N GLU A 5 30.31 -5.37 -14.40
CA GLU A 5 31.22 -6.51 -14.60
C GLU A 5 32.30 -6.23 -15.65
N ILE A 6 31.97 -5.51 -16.72
CA ILE A 6 32.93 -5.11 -17.76
C ILE A 6 33.96 -4.14 -17.17
N VAL A 7 33.50 -3.08 -16.50
CA VAL A 7 34.38 -2.09 -15.88
C VAL A 7 35.24 -2.72 -14.78
N ASP A 8 34.69 -3.67 -14.02
CA ASP A 8 35.43 -4.38 -12.98
C ASP A 8 36.59 -5.19 -13.56
N LYS A 9 36.31 -5.99 -14.61
CA LYS A 9 37.34 -6.75 -15.33
C LYS A 9 38.39 -5.85 -15.99
N MET A 10 37.96 -4.70 -16.52
CA MET A 10 38.87 -3.70 -17.09
C MET A 10 39.82 -3.15 -16.02
N GLN A 11 39.31 -2.76 -14.85
CA GLN A 11 40.15 -2.24 -13.77
C GLN A 11 41.15 -3.28 -13.25
N ILE A 12 40.77 -4.56 -13.20
CA ILE A 12 41.67 -5.66 -12.85
C ILE A 12 42.74 -5.87 -13.92
N ALA A 13 42.37 -5.82 -15.20
CA ALA A 13 43.32 -6.00 -16.31
C ALA A 13 44.34 -4.85 -16.42
N TYR A 14 43.95 -3.63 -16.04
CA TYR A 14 44.78 -2.43 -16.08
C TYR A 14 45.10 -1.91 -14.67
N ALA A 15 45.48 -2.82 -13.76
CA ALA A 15 45.70 -2.49 -12.34
C ALA A 15 46.74 -1.36 -12.12
N SER A 16 47.75 -1.23 -12.98
CA SER A 16 48.75 -0.15 -12.91
C SER A 16 48.16 1.26 -13.11
N VAL A 17 47.03 1.36 -13.81
CA VAL A 17 46.31 2.62 -14.06
C VAL A 17 45.25 2.85 -12.99
N PHE A 18 44.55 1.80 -12.56
CA PHE A 18 43.42 1.87 -11.63
C PHE A 18 43.79 1.48 -10.19
N GLN A 19 44.84 2.11 -9.64
CA GLN A 19 45.27 1.92 -8.25
C GLN A 19 45.32 3.26 -7.50
N PRO A 20 44.40 3.54 -6.57
CA PRO A 20 43.33 2.69 -6.07
C PRO A 20 42.21 2.42 -7.09
N ARG A 21 41.50 1.30 -6.91
CA ARG A 21 40.34 0.95 -7.75
C ARG A 21 39.26 2.03 -7.63
N ALA A 22 38.65 2.35 -8.75
CA ALA A 22 37.63 3.37 -8.83
C ALA A 22 36.21 2.76 -8.79
N ALA A 23 35.30 3.44 -8.10
CA ALA A 23 33.91 3.05 -7.99
C ALA A 23 33.11 3.50 -9.22
N PHE A 24 32.20 2.66 -9.71
CA PHE A 24 31.47 2.88 -10.95
C PHE A 24 29.96 2.98 -10.70
N ASP A 25 29.32 4.02 -11.23
CA ASP A 25 27.87 4.25 -11.06
C ASP A 25 26.99 3.25 -11.82
N GLY A 26 27.59 2.42 -12.68
CA GLY A 26 26.87 1.44 -13.50
C GLY A 26 26.32 2.01 -14.81
N LYS A 27 26.59 3.30 -15.09
CA LYS A 27 26.18 4.02 -16.29
C LYS A 27 27.42 4.56 -17.02
N LYS A 28 28.00 5.66 -16.55
CA LYS A 28 29.03 6.43 -17.28
C LYS A 28 30.14 7.00 -16.37
N ASN A 29 29.93 7.09 -15.07
CA ASN A 29 30.84 7.82 -14.18
C ASN A 29 31.67 6.87 -13.33
N LEU A 30 32.98 7.14 -13.29
CA LEU A 30 33.97 6.42 -12.51
C LEU A 30 34.60 7.39 -11.50
N TYR A 31 34.71 6.99 -10.24
CA TYR A 31 35.14 7.84 -9.13
C TYR A 31 36.31 7.21 -8.39
N SER A 32 37.42 7.93 -8.27
CA SER A 32 38.65 7.46 -7.64
C SER A 32 39.07 8.41 -6.52
N SER A 33 39.70 7.88 -5.47
CA SER A 33 40.31 8.68 -4.40
C SER A 33 41.67 9.26 -4.78
N LYS A 34 42.25 8.86 -5.92
CA LYS A 34 43.43 9.49 -6.52
C LYS A 34 43.17 9.83 -7.99
N GLU A 35 43.88 10.84 -8.46
CA GLU A 35 43.90 11.18 -9.88
C GLU A 35 44.45 10.00 -10.70
N ILE A 36 43.71 9.64 -11.76
CA ILE A 36 44.12 8.59 -12.69
C ILE A 36 44.75 9.30 -13.89
N ALA A 37 46.07 9.24 -14.00
CA ALA A 37 46.78 9.80 -15.14
C ALA A 37 46.46 8.97 -16.40
N PRO A 38 45.91 9.58 -17.48
CA PRO A 38 45.61 8.82 -18.70
C PRO A 38 46.91 8.42 -19.41
N GLY A 39 47.23 7.13 -19.40
CA GLY A 39 48.27 6.56 -20.27
C GLY A 39 47.69 6.22 -21.64
N GLY A 40 48.04 7.00 -22.68
CA GLY A 40 47.63 6.77 -24.07
C GLY A 40 46.35 7.50 -24.50
N SER A 41 46.12 7.57 -25.82
CA SER A 41 45.06 8.40 -26.43
C SER A 41 43.65 7.93 -26.07
N ILE A 42 43.12 8.49 -24.99
CA ILE A 42 41.71 8.43 -24.62
C ILE A 42 41.27 9.88 -24.42
N SER A 43 40.29 10.34 -25.19
CA SER A 43 39.68 11.65 -25.01
C SER A 43 38.79 11.60 -23.75
N VAL A 44 39.38 11.91 -22.60
CA VAL A 44 38.66 12.14 -21.34
C VAL A 44 38.52 13.65 -21.19
N GLY A 45 37.29 14.13 -20.94
CA GLY A 45 37.11 15.51 -20.47
C GLY A 45 37.93 15.73 -19.20
N SER A 46 38.47 16.93 -19.00
CA SER A 46 39.34 17.28 -17.86
C SER A 46 38.80 16.69 -16.55
N PRO A 47 39.64 16.07 -15.69
CA PRO A 47 39.21 15.61 -14.38
C PRO A 47 38.62 16.79 -13.60
N THR A 48 37.30 16.85 -13.52
CA THR A 48 36.60 17.86 -12.75
C THR A 48 36.51 17.37 -11.31
N CYS A 49 37.08 18.13 -10.37
CA CYS A 49 36.72 17.98 -8.95
C CYS A 49 35.19 18.06 -8.84
N MET A 50 34.59 17.14 -8.07
CA MET A 50 33.14 17.09 -7.91
C MET A 50 32.60 18.45 -7.43
N PRO A 51 31.44 18.90 -7.95
CA PRO A 51 30.73 20.04 -7.39
C PRO A 51 30.49 19.80 -5.89
N ALA A 52 30.74 20.83 -5.08
CA ALA A 52 30.66 20.78 -3.62
C ALA A 52 29.21 20.74 -3.08
N ASP A 53 28.28 20.05 -3.76
CA ASP A 53 26.94 19.86 -3.24
C ASP A 53 26.82 18.58 -2.39
N PHE A 54 26.07 18.71 -1.29
CA PHE A 54 25.92 17.67 -0.28
C PHE A 54 25.28 16.38 -0.84
N ALA A 55 24.38 16.52 -1.81
CA ALA A 55 23.67 15.40 -2.43
C ALA A 55 24.62 14.51 -3.25
N SER A 56 25.54 15.09 -4.02
CA SER A 56 26.54 14.35 -4.78
C SER A 56 27.51 13.62 -3.86
N ALA A 57 27.93 14.27 -2.77
CA ALA A 57 28.78 13.63 -1.75
C ALA A 57 28.09 12.43 -1.09
N LEU A 58 26.81 12.56 -0.69
CA LEU A 58 26.06 11.47 -0.08
C LEU A 58 25.82 10.29 -1.05
N ASN A 59 25.51 10.59 -2.31
CA ASN A 59 25.36 9.59 -3.36
C ASN A 59 26.67 8.83 -3.61
N LEU A 60 27.81 9.53 -3.58
CA LEU A 60 29.12 8.89 -3.70
C LEU A 60 29.38 7.94 -2.53
N VAL A 61 29.14 8.38 -1.29
CA VAL A 61 29.29 7.53 -0.09
C VAL A 61 28.41 6.28 -0.19
N GLN A 62 27.14 6.44 -0.56
CA GLN A 62 26.24 5.31 -0.78
C GLN A 62 26.79 4.36 -1.85
N MET A 63 27.32 4.88 -2.95
CA MET A 63 27.88 4.07 -4.03
C MET A 63 29.12 3.28 -3.58
N LEU A 64 30.03 3.91 -2.84
CA LEU A 64 31.24 3.26 -2.31
C LEU A 64 30.88 2.08 -1.40
N ILE A 65 29.90 2.28 -0.50
CA ILE A 65 29.42 1.24 0.42
C ILE A 65 28.76 0.09 -0.34
N MET A 66 27.99 0.38 -1.39
CA MET A 66 27.20 -0.63 -2.13
C MET A 66 27.98 -1.37 -3.22
N GLN A 67 29.13 -0.84 -3.66
CA GLN A 67 29.88 -1.37 -4.81
C GLN A 67 30.29 -2.84 -4.61
N ALA A 68 30.96 -3.15 -3.50
CA ALA A 68 31.37 -4.53 -3.19
C ALA A 68 30.17 -5.48 -3.03
N PRO A 69 29.15 -5.18 -2.20
CA PRO A 69 27.94 -6.01 -2.12
C PRO A 69 27.28 -6.31 -3.48
N MET A 70 27.20 -5.32 -4.37
CA MET A 70 26.59 -5.47 -5.70
C MET A 70 27.42 -6.29 -6.69
N LEU A 71 28.74 -6.35 -6.51
CA LEU A 71 29.62 -7.21 -7.34
C LEU A 71 29.51 -8.69 -6.93
N HIS A 72 29.37 -8.96 -5.63
CA HIS A 72 29.27 -10.33 -5.10
C HIS A 72 27.87 -10.93 -5.24
N SER A 73 26.82 -10.11 -5.19
CA SER A 73 25.43 -10.61 -5.32
C SER A 73 24.93 -10.65 -6.76
N LYS A 74 24.25 -11.74 -7.11
CA LYS A 74 23.55 -11.88 -8.40
C LYS A 74 22.28 -11.04 -8.50
N THR A 75 21.67 -10.68 -7.37
CA THR A 75 20.36 -10.00 -7.32
C THR A 75 20.41 -8.82 -6.36
N TYR A 76 20.27 -7.62 -6.92
CA TYR A 76 20.30 -6.35 -6.17
C TYR A 76 19.44 -5.29 -6.88
N ASN A 77 19.16 -4.20 -6.16
CA ASN A 77 18.71 -2.93 -6.73
C ASN A 77 19.63 -1.80 -6.24
N ALA A 78 19.30 -0.54 -6.51
CA ALA A 78 20.14 0.61 -6.14
C ALA A 78 20.35 0.80 -4.62
N ARG A 79 19.49 0.20 -3.77
CA ARG A 79 19.47 0.42 -2.32
C ARG A 79 19.48 -0.87 -1.49
N ALA A 80 19.43 -2.04 -2.13
CA ALA A 80 19.35 -3.32 -1.45
C ALA A 80 20.09 -4.40 -2.22
N VAL A 81 20.75 -5.27 -1.48
CA VAL A 81 21.36 -6.50 -1.97
C VAL A 81 20.61 -7.66 -1.38
N PHE A 82 20.41 -8.70 -2.19
CA PHE A 82 19.73 -9.90 -1.77
C PHE A 82 20.62 -11.12 -1.86
N SER A 83 20.40 -12.07 -0.95
CA SER A 83 21.16 -13.31 -0.85
C SER A 83 20.21 -14.50 -0.78
N SER A 84 20.65 -15.63 -1.33
CA SER A 84 19.95 -16.92 -1.23
C SER A 84 20.11 -17.59 0.14
N ILE A 85 20.95 -17.03 1.02
CA ILE A 85 21.13 -17.55 2.37
C ILE A 85 19.80 -17.45 3.13
N GLY A 86 19.31 -18.60 3.61
CA GLY A 86 18.02 -18.70 4.29
C GLY A 86 16.81 -18.69 3.35
N ALA A 87 16.99 -18.94 2.05
CA ALA A 87 15.88 -19.09 1.11
C ALA A 87 14.91 -20.21 1.55
N ARG A 88 13.60 -20.01 1.32
CA ARG A 88 12.58 -21.02 1.60
C ARG A 88 11.58 -21.16 0.45
N PRO A 89 11.12 -22.39 0.13
CA PRO A 89 10.02 -22.59 -0.79
C PRO A 89 8.70 -22.12 -0.16
N LEU A 90 7.91 -21.37 -0.92
CA LEU A 90 6.55 -20.98 -0.52
C LEU A 90 5.50 -21.97 -1.06
N GLY A 91 5.84 -22.68 -2.15
CA GLY A 91 4.90 -23.43 -2.98
C GLY A 91 4.28 -22.56 -4.06
N GLY A 92 3.58 -23.17 -5.01
CA GLY A 92 3.01 -22.43 -6.14
C GLY A 92 4.05 -21.94 -7.15
N GLY A 93 5.19 -22.63 -7.25
CA GLY A 93 6.31 -22.22 -8.10
C GLY A 93 7.07 -20.99 -7.59
N LEU A 94 6.87 -20.58 -6.33
CA LEU A 94 7.50 -19.41 -5.74
C LEU A 94 8.40 -19.76 -4.56
N GLU A 95 9.50 -19.01 -4.45
CA GLU A 95 10.46 -19.07 -3.36
C GLU A 95 10.64 -17.67 -2.74
N ILE A 96 11.05 -17.63 -1.48
CA ILE A 96 11.33 -16.37 -0.77
C ILE A 96 12.78 -16.30 -0.34
N TRP A 97 13.43 -15.19 -0.68
CA TRP A 97 14.70 -14.78 -0.09
C TRP A 97 14.42 -13.68 0.95
N PRO A 98 15.32 -13.46 1.92
CA PRO A 98 15.22 -12.30 2.80
C PRO A 98 15.06 -11.00 1.97
N GLY A 99 13.86 -10.41 2.00
CA GLY A 99 13.54 -9.13 1.36
C GLY A 99 12.64 -9.19 0.11
N PHE A 100 12.54 -10.31 -0.61
CA PHE A 100 11.63 -10.43 -1.78
C PHE A 100 11.36 -11.90 -2.16
N PHE A 101 10.26 -12.12 -2.87
CA PHE A 101 9.90 -13.42 -3.45
C PHE A 101 10.21 -13.47 -4.94
N HIS A 102 10.57 -14.64 -5.43
CA HIS A 102 11.07 -14.86 -6.78
C HIS A 102 10.48 -16.13 -7.37
N TYR A 103 10.58 -16.26 -8.70
CA TYR A 103 10.22 -17.50 -9.37
C TYR A 103 11.18 -18.61 -8.93
N ALA A 104 10.64 -19.78 -8.57
CA ALA A 104 11.45 -20.96 -8.31
C ALA A 104 12.23 -21.31 -9.60
N PRO A 105 13.56 -21.50 -9.53
CA PRO A 105 14.32 -21.93 -10.69
C PRO A 105 13.93 -23.36 -11.08
N GLY A 106 13.98 -23.66 -12.37
CA GLY A 106 13.71 -25.02 -12.87
C GLY A 106 12.75 -25.08 -14.05
N PRO A 107 12.20 -26.26 -14.38
CA PRO A 107 11.36 -26.45 -15.56
C PRO A 107 10.14 -25.54 -15.57
N LEU A 108 9.89 -24.88 -16.71
CA LEU A 108 8.80 -23.92 -16.85
C LEU A 108 7.42 -24.58 -16.65
N ILE A 109 7.26 -25.83 -17.10
CA ILE A 109 6.01 -26.58 -16.91
C ILE A 109 5.71 -26.76 -15.43
N SER A 110 6.68 -27.21 -14.63
CA SER A 110 6.52 -27.44 -13.19
C SER A 110 6.03 -26.19 -12.46
N PHE A 111 6.61 -25.02 -12.79
CA PHE A 111 6.15 -23.74 -12.27
C PHE A 111 4.66 -23.49 -12.57
N VAL A 112 4.23 -23.70 -13.82
CA VAL A 112 2.86 -23.40 -14.25
C VAL A 112 1.84 -24.32 -13.58
N LEU A 113 2.14 -25.61 -13.47
CA LEU A 113 1.27 -26.59 -12.80
C LEU A 113 1.07 -26.20 -11.33
N ASP A 114 2.15 -25.86 -10.64
CA ASP A 114 2.11 -25.44 -9.23
C ASP A 114 1.41 -24.11 -9.04
N PHE A 115 1.65 -23.13 -9.93
CA PHE A 115 1.13 -21.77 -9.82
C PHE A 115 -0.38 -21.73 -10.11
N LEU A 116 -0.84 -22.44 -11.14
CA LEU A 116 -2.26 -22.48 -11.49
C LEU A 116 -3.05 -23.61 -10.81
N LYS A 117 -2.37 -24.48 -10.04
CA LYS A 117 -2.96 -25.64 -9.36
C LYS A 117 -3.71 -26.55 -10.32
N MET A 118 -3.04 -26.96 -11.39
CA MET A 118 -3.65 -27.74 -12.48
C MET A 118 -2.77 -28.91 -12.90
N THR A 119 -3.38 -29.89 -13.57
CA THR A 119 -2.63 -31.00 -14.19
C THR A 119 -2.11 -30.60 -15.57
N VAL A 120 -1.19 -31.40 -16.13
CA VAL A 120 -0.70 -31.20 -17.50
C VAL A 120 -1.83 -31.34 -18.52
N GLN A 121 -2.82 -32.19 -18.23
CA GLN A 121 -3.98 -32.39 -19.10
C GLN A 121 -4.91 -31.16 -19.11
N ASP A 122 -5.15 -30.55 -17.94
CA ASP A 122 -5.88 -29.28 -17.84
C ASP A 122 -5.16 -28.16 -18.61
N LEU A 123 -3.83 -28.09 -18.47
CA LEU A 123 -3.00 -27.10 -19.15
C LEU A 123 -3.03 -27.27 -20.68
N ALA A 124 -3.06 -28.51 -21.17
CA ALA A 124 -3.18 -28.81 -22.61
C ALA A 124 -4.53 -28.39 -23.19
N ASN A 125 -5.58 -28.35 -22.37
CA ASN A 125 -6.94 -27.96 -22.75
C ASN A 125 -7.28 -26.53 -22.32
N LEU A 126 -6.29 -25.74 -21.87
CA LEU A 126 -6.52 -24.40 -21.35
C LEU A 126 -6.92 -23.44 -22.48
N ASP A 127 -8.16 -22.94 -22.41
CA ASP A 127 -8.70 -21.99 -23.38
C ASP A 127 -7.91 -20.65 -23.36
N PRO A 128 -7.35 -20.21 -24.51
CA PRO A 128 -6.67 -18.92 -24.63
C PRO A 128 -7.50 -17.69 -24.25
N LEU A 129 -8.83 -17.78 -24.29
CA LEU A 129 -9.72 -16.68 -23.92
C LEU A 129 -10.02 -16.65 -22.41
N SER A 130 -9.69 -17.71 -21.69
CA SER A 130 -9.97 -17.83 -20.25
C SER A 130 -9.17 -16.84 -19.39
N SER A 131 -9.74 -16.44 -18.26
CA SER A 131 -9.04 -15.60 -17.26
C SER A 131 -7.75 -16.25 -16.75
N ARG A 132 -7.68 -17.59 -16.70
CA ARG A 132 -6.49 -18.35 -16.30
C ARG A 132 -5.36 -18.22 -17.34
N TRP A 133 -5.67 -18.27 -18.64
CA TRP A 133 -4.68 -17.99 -19.69
C TRP A 133 -4.18 -16.56 -19.63
N LYS A 134 -5.08 -15.58 -19.47
CA LYS A 134 -4.71 -14.16 -19.31
C LYS A 134 -3.78 -13.97 -18.11
N LEU A 135 -4.08 -14.61 -16.97
CA LEU A 135 -3.24 -14.60 -15.77
C LEU A 135 -1.85 -15.19 -16.07
N LEU A 136 -1.79 -16.38 -16.70
CA LEU A 136 -0.54 -17.06 -17.05
C LEU A 136 0.33 -16.21 -17.99
N ARG A 137 -0.25 -15.70 -19.07
CA ARG A 137 0.39 -14.83 -20.06
C ARG A 137 1.02 -13.61 -19.40
N ALA A 138 0.26 -12.92 -18.55
CA ALA A 138 0.75 -11.75 -17.84
C ALA A 138 1.79 -12.08 -16.76
N THR A 139 1.75 -13.29 -16.17
CA THR A 139 2.71 -13.72 -15.14
C THR A 139 4.06 -14.14 -15.72
N LEU A 140 4.09 -14.72 -16.92
CA LEU A 140 5.32 -15.14 -17.58
C LEU A 140 5.93 -14.07 -18.49
N HIS A 141 5.21 -12.97 -18.75
CA HIS A 141 5.72 -11.87 -19.57
C HIS A 141 7.04 -11.30 -19.01
N LYS A 142 8.07 -11.20 -19.87
CA LYS A 142 9.44 -10.75 -19.54
C LYS A 142 10.20 -11.63 -18.53
N VAL A 143 9.64 -12.76 -18.10
CA VAL A 143 10.40 -13.78 -17.35
C VAL A 143 11.48 -14.32 -18.28
N ARG A 144 12.68 -14.51 -17.74
CA ARG A 144 13.84 -15.01 -18.46
C ARG A 144 13.93 -16.52 -18.31
N ILE A 145 14.18 -17.18 -19.43
CA ILE A 145 14.31 -18.62 -19.48
C ILE A 145 15.62 -19.02 -20.16
N THR A 146 16.12 -20.19 -19.77
CA THR A 146 17.16 -20.92 -20.49
C THR A 146 16.52 -22.08 -21.24
N VAL A 147 17.14 -22.47 -22.35
CA VAL A 147 16.66 -23.55 -23.22
C VAL A 147 17.62 -24.72 -23.14
N ASP A 148 17.08 -25.91 -22.96
CA ASP A 148 17.83 -27.16 -22.89
C ASP A 148 18.09 -27.74 -24.29
N VAL A 149 18.95 -27.04 -25.07
CA VAL A 149 19.42 -27.41 -26.42
C VAL A 149 20.93 -27.07 -26.52
N PRO A 150 21.75 -27.83 -27.29
CA PRO A 150 23.22 -27.67 -27.33
C PRO A 150 23.71 -26.29 -27.78
N VAL A 151 22.90 -25.54 -28.54
CA VAL A 151 23.28 -24.23 -29.09
C VAL A 151 23.00 -23.11 -28.07
N GLY A 152 23.89 -22.98 -27.10
CA GLY A 152 24.02 -21.82 -26.23
C GLY A 152 22.93 -21.67 -25.17
N ARG A 153 23.28 -21.94 -23.91
CA ARG A 153 22.49 -21.68 -22.70
C ARG A 153 22.31 -20.18 -22.39
N ARG A 154 22.00 -19.36 -23.40
CA ARG A 154 21.82 -17.92 -23.20
C ARG A 154 20.41 -17.66 -22.71
N SER A 155 20.30 -17.07 -21.53
CA SER A 155 19.03 -16.65 -20.95
C SER A 155 18.36 -15.58 -21.83
N ARG A 156 17.07 -15.73 -22.10
CA ARG A 156 16.26 -14.83 -22.94
C ARG A 156 14.88 -14.56 -22.32
N PRO A 157 14.32 -13.35 -22.43
CA PRO A 157 13.01 -13.03 -21.89
C PRO A 157 11.88 -13.58 -22.78
N ILE A 158 10.75 -13.93 -22.17
CA ILE A 158 9.51 -14.31 -22.84
C ILE A 158 8.80 -13.06 -23.36
N LYS A 159 8.46 -13.04 -24.66
CA LYS A 159 7.63 -11.98 -25.26
C LYS A 159 6.16 -12.29 -25.05
N ASP A 160 5.75 -13.51 -25.41
CA ASP A 160 4.36 -13.94 -25.37
C ASP A 160 4.22 -15.47 -25.23
N LEU A 161 3.00 -15.95 -25.00
CA LEU A 161 2.64 -17.37 -24.99
C LEU A 161 1.84 -17.73 -26.24
N VAL A 162 2.09 -18.92 -26.78
CA VAL A 162 1.41 -19.46 -27.96
C VAL A 162 0.65 -20.72 -27.54
N PRO A 163 -0.66 -20.85 -27.79
CA PRO A 163 -1.38 -22.08 -27.48
C PRO A 163 -0.88 -23.23 -28.36
N ARG A 164 -0.87 -24.46 -27.83
CA ARG A 164 -0.43 -25.67 -28.55
C ARG A 164 0.93 -25.49 -29.22
N GLY A 165 1.93 -25.08 -28.45
CA GLY A 165 3.24 -24.66 -28.92
C GLY A 165 4.00 -25.71 -29.73
N GLY A 166 3.85 -27.00 -29.42
CA GLY A 166 4.43 -28.08 -30.22
C GLY A 166 3.78 -28.23 -31.60
N LEU A 167 2.52 -27.83 -31.76
CA LEU A 167 1.78 -27.86 -33.01
C LEU A 167 1.87 -26.53 -33.79
N TYR A 168 2.62 -25.56 -33.29
CA TYR A 168 2.84 -24.30 -33.97
C TYR A 168 3.60 -24.54 -35.28
N THR A 169 3.11 -23.97 -36.39
CA THR A 169 3.74 -24.11 -37.70
C THR A 169 4.60 -22.90 -38.04
N PHE A 170 5.76 -23.15 -38.65
CA PHE A 170 6.65 -22.11 -39.14
C PHE A 170 7.32 -22.55 -40.45
N LYS A 171 7.80 -21.59 -41.24
CA LYS A 171 8.52 -21.85 -42.48
C LYS A 171 10.02 -21.96 -42.22
N LYS A 172 10.64 -23.04 -42.71
CA LYS A 172 12.09 -23.21 -42.75
C LYS A 172 12.50 -23.50 -44.19
N GLY A 173 13.02 -22.47 -44.88
CA GLY A 173 13.14 -22.51 -46.34
C GLY A 173 11.76 -22.65 -46.98
N ASP A 174 11.60 -23.62 -47.88
CA ASP A 174 10.33 -23.89 -48.58
C ASP A 174 9.41 -24.87 -47.83
N ARG A 175 9.89 -25.50 -46.74
CA ARG A 175 9.11 -26.45 -45.95
C ARG A 175 8.36 -25.73 -44.82
N THR A 176 7.07 -26.06 -44.67
CA THR A 176 6.30 -25.72 -43.47
C THR A 176 6.37 -26.89 -42.50
N LEU A 177 6.92 -26.65 -41.31
CA LEU A 177 7.12 -27.67 -40.28
C LEU A 177 6.40 -27.26 -39.00
N THR A 178 5.97 -28.25 -38.21
CA THR A 178 5.56 -27.98 -36.83
C THR A 178 6.80 -27.90 -35.94
N VAL A 179 6.69 -27.21 -34.81
CA VAL A 179 7.75 -27.18 -33.80
C VAL A 179 8.09 -28.59 -33.32
N LYS A 180 7.10 -29.47 -33.12
CA LYS A 180 7.32 -30.87 -32.73
C LYS A 180 8.18 -31.61 -33.76
N ASP A 181 7.84 -31.50 -35.04
CA ASP A 181 8.56 -32.21 -36.11
C ASP A 181 9.99 -31.67 -36.26
N HIS A 182 10.17 -30.35 -36.17
CA HIS A 182 11.50 -29.73 -36.20
C HIS A 182 12.42 -30.23 -35.07
N TYR A 183 11.92 -30.33 -33.83
CA TYR A 183 12.72 -30.84 -32.71
C TYR A 183 13.02 -32.34 -32.83
N LEU A 184 12.14 -33.11 -33.44
CA LEU A 184 12.39 -34.52 -33.74
C LEU A 184 13.46 -34.66 -34.85
N GLU A 185 13.30 -33.94 -35.97
CA GLU A 185 14.19 -34.03 -37.14
C GLU A 185 15.60 -33.46 -36.87
N GLU A 186 15.73 -32.32 -36.19
CA GLU A 186 17.01 -31.60 -36.07
C GLU A 186 17.72 -31.78 -34.72
N HIS A 187 16.97 -32.14 -33.69
CA HIS A 187 17.48 -32.26 -32.33
C HIS A 187 17.28 -33.65 -31.74
N ASN A 188 16.71 -34.60 -32.50
CA ASN A 188 16.39 -35.96 -32.07
C ASN A 188 15.63 -35.97 -30.73
N LYS A 189 14.72 -35.00 -30.54
CA LYS A 189 14.00 -34.77 -29.27
C LYS A 189 12.49 -34.86 -29.48
N THR A 190 11.90 -35.94 -28.98
CA THR A 190 10.45 -36.15 -28.99
C THR A 190 9.79 -35.34 -27.89
N LEU A 191 8.89 -34.41 -28.24
CA LEU A 191 8.10 -33.66 -27.26
C LEU A 191 7.01 -34.54 -26.65
N SER A 192 7.00 -34.66 -25.32
CA SER A 192 5.98 -35.41 -24.56
C SER A 192 4.65 -34.65 -24.49
N TYR A 193 4.71 -33.32 -24.53
CA TYR A 193 3.53 -32.46 -24.35
C TYR A 193 3.35 -31.47 -25.51
N PRO A 194 3.06 -31.92 -26.75
CA PRO A 194 2.96 -31.02 -27.90
C PRO A 194 1.76 -30.06 -27.85
N ARG A 195 0.72 -30.39 -27.05
CA ARG A 195 -0.53 -29.62 -26.95
C ARG A 195 -0.52 -28.51 -25.91
N ILE A 196 0.44 -28.47 -24.99
CA ILE A 196 0.55 -27.33 -24.05
C ILE A 196 1.10 -26.09 -24.77
N PHE A 197 1.16 -24.97 -24.06
CA PHE A 197 1.65 -23.71 -24.62
C PHE A 197 3.14 -23.76 -25.04
N GLY A 198 3.50 -22.90 -25.99
CA GLY A 198 4.87 -22.54 -26.35
C GLY A 198 5.18 -21.12 -25.93
N VAL A 199 6.46 -20.79 -25.96
CA VAL A 199 7.01 -19.50 -25.55
C VAL A 199 7.52 -18.77 -26.78
N ARG A 200 6.96 -17.59 -27.07
CA ARG A 200 7.43 -16.71 -28.14
C ARG A 200 8.57 -15.83 -27.64
N MET A 201 9.66 -15.79 -28.39
CA MET A 201 10.84 -15.00 -28.07
C MET A 201 10.80 -13.61 -28.72
N PRO A 202 11.42 -12.58 -28.11
CA PRO A 202 11.58 -11.29 -28.75
C PRO A 202 12.71 -11.34 -29.78
N GLY A 203 12.49 -10.71 -30.94
CA GLY A 203 13.45 -10.64 -32.03
C GLY A 203 12.79 -10.25 -33.35
N LYS A 204 13.61 -10.10 -34.39
CA LYS A 204 13.16 -9.87 -35.78
C LYS A 204 12.48 -11.10 -36.39
N HIS A 205 12.89 -12.29 -35.96
CA HIS A 205 12.31 -13.56 -36.40
C HIS A 205 11.28 -14.06 -35.39
N ASP A 206 10.19 -14.66 -35.87
CA ASP A 206 9.18 -15.28 -35.03
C ASP A 206 9.68 -16.65 -34.56
N VAL A 207 10.24 -16.68 -33.35
CA VAL A 207 10.79 -17.89 -32.74
C VAL A 207 9.86 -18.35 -31.62
N VAL A 208 9.34 -19.57 -31.75
CA VAL A 208 8.50 -20.22 -30.75
C VAL A 208 9.23 -21.47 -30.22
N LEU A 209 9.34 -21.55 -28.90
CA LEU A 209 9.96 -22.67 -28.21
C LEU A 209 8.91 -23.48 -27.44
N PRO A 210 8.95 -24.82 -27.44
CA PRO A 210 8.11 -25.63 -26.56
C PRO A 210 8.36 -25.28 -25.09
N ALA A 211 7.31 -25.19 -24.27
CA ALA A 211 7.50 -24.96 -22.83
C ALA A 211 8.29 -26.10 -22.14
N GLU A 212 8.23 -27.32 -22.70
CA GLU A 212 8.91 -28.53 -22.20
C GLU A 212 10.43 -28.42 -22.12
N ILE A 213 11.04 -27.60 -22.97
CA ILE A 213 12.50 -27.42 -23.01
C ILE A 213 12.97 -26.12 -22.35
N CYS A 214 12.03 -25.37 -21.75
CA CYS A 214 12.30 -24.08 -21.14
C CYS A 214 12.46 -24.24 -19.62
N SER A 215 13.46 -23.58 -19.05
CA SER A 215 13.67 -23.50 -17.60
C SER A 215 13.79 -22.05 -17.14
N ILE A 216 13.16 -21.72 -16.02
CA ILE A 216 13.22 -20.40 -15.40
C ILE A 216 14.61 -20.17 -14.80
N GLU A 217 15.23 -19.04 -15.14
CA GLU A 217 16.51 -18.61 -14.58
C GLU A 217 16.38 -18.22 -13.09
N LEU A 218 17.40 -18.56 -12.28
CA LEU A 218 17.47 -18.25 -10.85
C LEU A 218 17.46 -16.73 -10.56
N GLY A 219 16.84 -16.34 -9.45
CA GLY A 219 16.98 -15.00 -8.86
C GLY A 219 16.10 -13.92 -9.50
N GLN A 220 15.08 -14.31 -10.27
CA GLN A 220 14.16 -13.39 -10.92
C GLN A 220 13.02 -12.98 -10.00
N MET A 221 12.93 -11.68 -9.67
CA MET A 221 11.87 -11.17 -8.79
C MET A 221 10.48 -11.42 -9.39
N PHE A 222 9.56 -11.93 -8.58
CA PHE A 222 8.15 -11.98 -8.92
C PHE A 222 7.52 -10.62 -8.59
N LYS A 223 7.06 -9.89 -9.61
CA LYS A 223 6.64 -8.48 -9.48
C LYS A 223 5.14 -8.28 -9.25
N ARG A 224 4.36 -9.36 -9.18
CA ARG A 224 2.90 -9.30 -8.98
C ARG A 224 2.55 -9.54 -7.52
N LYS A 225 1.29 -9.30 -7.17
CA LYS A 225 0.76 -9.65 -5.85
C LYS A 225 0.88 -11.17 -5.67
N ALA A 226 1.47 -11.59 -4.55
CA ALA A 226 1.53 -13.01 -4.21
C ALA A 226 0.11 -13.59 -4.08
N PRO A 227 -0.11 -14.84 -4.56
CA PRO A 227 -1.35 -15.57 -4.32
C PRO A 227 -1.74 -15.60 -2.83
N SER A 228 -3.03 -15.52 -2.53
CA SER A 228 -3.52 -15.42 -1.15
C SER A 228 -3.23 -16.66 -0.30
N ASP A 229 -3.16 -17.83 -0.92
CA ASP A 229 -2.86 -19.12 -0.29
C ASP A 229 -1.43 -19.21 0.28
N ILE A 230 -0.47 -18.49 -0.31
CA ILE A 230 0.93 -18.48 0.17
C ILE A 230 1.24 -17.33 1.14
N MET A 231 0.35 -16.33 1.26
CA MET A 231 0.56 -15.17 2.13
C MET A 231 0.87 -15.52 3.60
N PRO A 232 0.24 -16.54 4.22
CA PRO A 232 0.60 -16.96 5.58
C PRO A 232 2.07 -17.37 5.71
N LYS A 233 2.60 -18.12 4.72
CA LYS A 233 4.01 -18.55 4.69
C LYS A 233 4.97 -17.37 4.48
N VAL A 234 4.59 -16.43 3.61
CA VAL A 234 5.35 -15.19 3.41
C VAL A 234 5.43 -14.38 4.71
N LEU A 235 4.31 -14.24 5.41
CA LEU A 235 4.24 -13.52 6.68
C LEU A 235 5.05 -14.22 7.77
N ASP A 236 5.01 -15.55 7.83
CA ASP A 236 5.81 -16.33 8.78
C ASP A 236 7.31 -16.11 8.56
N PHE A 237 7.76 -16.27 7.31
CA PHE A 237 9.16 -16.06 6.95
C PHE A 237 9.67 -14.63 7.22
N ALA A 238 8.87 -13.61 6.88
CA ALA A 238 9.27 -12.21 7.02
C ALA A 238 9.22 -11.70 8.47
N SER A 239 8.49 -12.38 9.35
CA SER A 239 8.26 -11.96 10.74
C SER A 239 9.38 -12.45 11.67
N LYS A 240 10.40 -11.61 11.86
CA LYS A 240 11.45 -11.84 12.87
C LYS A 240 11.18 -11.04 14.15
N ARG A 241 11.34 -11.67 15.32
CA ARG A 241 11.33 -10.96 16.61
C ARG A 241 12.49 -9.94 16.66
N PRO A 242 12.43 -8.91 17.52
CA PRO A 242 13.43 -7.84 17.55
C PRO A 242 14.87 -8.35 17.72
N LEU A 243 15.12 -9.23 18.69
CA LEU A 243 16.46 -9.78 18.92
C LEU A 243 16.98 -10.60 17.72
N ASP A 244 16.13 -11.44 17.13
CA ASP A 244 16.49 -12.23 15.94
C ASP A 244 16.76 -11.34 14.71
N ARG A 245 16.04 -10.21 14.61
CA ARG A 245 16.28 -9.22 13.56
C ARG A 245 17.60 -8.48 13.79
N LEU A 246 17.90 -8.09 15.03
CA LEU A 246 19.15 -7.43 15.39
C LEU A 246 20.35 -8.32 15.03
N ARG A 247 20.34 -9.58 15.50
CA ARG A 247 21.37 -10.57 15.14
C ARG A 247 21.53 -10.72 13.64
N ALA A 248 20.42 -10.85 12.90
CA ALA A 248 20.48 -10.96 11.45
C ALA A 248 21.07 -9.71 10.75
N ILE A 249 20.95 -8.51 11.34
CA ILE A 249 21.59 -7.29 10.84
C ILE A 249 23.09 -7.31 11.15
N GLU A 250 23.47 -7.68 12.37
CA GLU A 250 24.86 -7.80 12.81
C GLU A 250 25.63 -8.87 12.01
N ASP A 251 25.03 -10.04 11.82
CA ASP A 251 25.56 -11.14 11.01
C ASP A 251 25.75 -10.70 9.55
N ALA A 252 24.80 -9.94 8.99
CA ALA A 252 24.91 -9.44 7.63
C ALA A 252 26.02 -8.39 7.47
N ALA A 253 26.18 -7.51 8.47
CA ALA A 253 27.18 -6.44 8.47
C ALA A 253 28.60 -6.97 8.69
N SER A 254 28.77 -7.96 9.56
CA SER A 254 30.06 -8.58 9.88
C SER A 254 30.44 -9.71 8.92
N GLY A 255 29.45 -10.35 8.30
CA GLY A 255 29.64 -11.53 7.46
C GLY A 255 29.89 -11.24 5.98
N SER A 256 29.89 -12.33 5.20
CA SER A 256 30.18 -12.33 3.76
C SER A 256 29.07 -11.76 2.87
N VAL A 257 27.89 -11.48 3.42
CA VAL A 257 26.76 -10.94 2.65
C VAL A 257 27.03 -9.50 2.19
N LEU A 258 27.45 -8.64 3.12
CA LEU A 258 27.81 -7.25 2.81
C LEU A 258 29.33 -7.10 2.65
N ASN A 259 30.12 -7.93 3.36
CA ASN A 259 31.57 -8.02 3.24
C ASN A 259 32.29 -6.66 3.26
N TYR A 260 31.87 -5.76 4.16
CA TYR A 260 32.42 -4.40 4.23
C TYR A 260 33.91 -4.37 4.58
N ALA A 261 34.37 -5.31 5.41
CA ALA A 261 35.75 -5.38 5.87
C ALA A 261 36.76 -5.68 4.75
N GLN A 262 36.35 -6.43 3.71
CA GLN A 262 37.19 -6.78 2.57
C GLN A 262 36.90 -5.89 1.33
N SER A 263 36.11 -4.83 1.50
CA SER A 263 35.76 -3.95 0.39
C SER A 263 36.92 -2.99 0.09
N ASP A 264 37.63 -3.24 -1.01
CA ASP A 264 38.66 -2.33 -1.56
C ASP A 264 38.10 -0.90 -1.70
N PHE A 265 36.84 -0.75 -2.11
CA PHE A 265 36.21 0.55 -2.33
C PHE A 265 36.02 1.35 -1.03
N VAL A 266 35.75 0.67 0.09
CA VAL A 266 35.60 1.31 1.40
C VAL A 266 36.98 1.62 1.99
N GLY A 267 37.89 0.64 1.97
CA GLY A 267 39.24 0.80 2.52
C GLY A 267 40.07 1.85 1.80
N LEU A 268 40.08 1.84 0.45
CA LEU A 268 40.85 2.80 -0.36
C LEU A 268 40.26 4.21 -0.37
N ALA A 269 39.00 4.36 0.05
CA ALA A 269 38.38 5.66 0.33
C ALA A 269 38.70 6.19 1.74
N GLY A 270 39.47 5.44 2.55
CA GLY A 270 39.80 5.82 3.93
C GLY A 270 38.62 5.67 4.90
N MET A 271 37.58 4.91 4.52
CA MET A 271 36.39 4.71 5.33
C MET A 271 36.50 3.44 6.17
N LYS A 272 35.87 3.45 7.35
CA LYS A 272 35.66 2.26 8.19
C LYS A 272 34.21 2.19 8.62
N ILE A 273 33.59 1.02 8.45
CA ILE A 273 32.20 0.78 8.83
C ILE A 273 32.20 0.00 10.15
N SER A 274 31.57 0.55 11.17
CA SER A 274 31.30 -0.18 12.42
C SER A 274 30.24 -1.25 12.16
N THR A 275 30.47 -2.46 12.65
CA THR A 275 29.48 -3.55 12.65
C THR A 275 28.62 -3.55 13.90
N THR A 276 28.97 -2.74 14.91
CA THR A 276 28.19 -2.57 16.13
C THR A 276 27.05 -1.58 15.89
N PRO A 277 25.81 -1.90 16.29
CA PRO A 277 24.68 -0.98 16.21
C PRO A 277 24.95 0.35 16.92
N LEU A 278 24.46 1.44 16.33
CA LEU A 278 24.55 2.76 16.94
C LEU A 278 23.63 2.84 18.17
N LYS A 279 24.17 3.27 19.31
CA LYS A 279 23.38 3.59 20.51
C LYS A 279 22.81 5.00 20.38
N VAL A 280 21.50 5.13 20.60
CA VAL A 280 20.78 6.41 20.53
C VAL A 280 19.99 6.61 21.82
N ALA A 281 19.94 7.86 22.29
CA ALA A 281 19.04 8.23 23.37
C ALA A 281 17.61 8.31 22.85
N GLY A 282 16.64 7.90 23.66
CA GLY A 282 15.23 8.02 23.34
C GLY A 282 14.42 8.41 24.57
N LEU A 283 13.33 9.14 24.33
CA LEU A 283 12.37 9.54 25.35
C LEU A 283 11.17 8.60 25.31
N ILE A 284 10.75 8.02 26.42
CA ILE A 284 9.51 7.23 26.50
C ILE A 284 8.40 8.12 27.05
N MET A 285 7.41 8.43 26.21
CA MET A 285 6.23 9.18 26.62
C MET A 285 5.27 8.33 27.46
N THR A 286 4.65 8.96 28.45
CA THR A 286 3.56 8.34 29.21
C THR A 286 2.35 8.08 28.30
N PRO A 287 1.80 6.85 28.27
CA PRO A 287 0.56 6.57 27.55
C PRO A 287 -0.62 7.43 28.05
N PRO A 288 -1.52 7.86 27.15
CA PRO A 288 -2.71 8.61 27.55
C PRO A 288 -3.68 7.73 28.35
N MET A 289 -4.45 8.37 29.24
CA MET A 289 -5.64 7.74 29.80
C MET A 289 -6.76 7.75 28.76
N ILE A 290 -7.54 6.67 28.68
CA ILE A 290 -8.65 6.52 27.74
C ILE A 290 -9.97 6.75 28.46
N GLY A 291 -10.67 7.81 28.05
CA GLY A 291 -11.99 8.17 28.54
C GLY A 291 -13.10 7.45 27.77
N PHE A 292 -13.96 6.78 28.53
CA PHE A 292 -15.20 6.15 28.08
C PHE A 292 -16.40 6.92 28.65
N GLY A 293 -17.62 6.56 28.25
CA GLY A 293 -18.83 7.27 28.71
C GLY A 293 -19.09 7.16 30.21
N ASN A 294 -18.52 6.15 30.87
CA ASN A 294 -18.74 5.82 32.28
C ASN A 294 -17.45 5.63 33.10
N ASP A 295 -16.27 5.78 32.49
CA ASP A 295 -14.99 5.45 33.14
C ASP A 295 -13.80 6.18 32.49
N LEU A 296 -12.68 6.27 33.20
CA LEU A 296 -11.40 6.77 32.70
C LEU A 296 -10.29 5.78 33.11
N GLY A 297 -9.58 5.21 32.14
CA GLY A 297 -8.51 4.26 32.46
C GLY A 297 -7.78 3.72 31.24
N SER A 298 -7.39 2.44 31.29
CA SER A 298 -6.63 1.79 30.21
C SER A 298 -7.50 1.39 29.01
N TRP A 299 -6.95 0.70 28.00
CA TRP A 299 -7.67 0.28 26.79
C TRP A 299 -8.73 -0.83 26.97
N ASN A 300 -9.05 -1.24 28.20
CA ASN A 300 -10.01 -2.32 28.44
C ASN A 300 -11.45 -1.84 28.20
N ALA A 301 -12.08 -2.29 27.11
CA ALA A 301 -13.46 -1.94 26.76
C ALA A 301 -14.52 -2.82 27.46
N VAL A 302 -14.12 -3.86 28.20
CA VAL A 302 -15.04 -4.75 28.91
C VAL A 302 -15.80 -3.95 29.98
N ARG A 303 -17.14 -4.04 29.96
CA ARG A 303 -18.07 -3.30 30.85
C ARG A 303 -17.99 -1.77 30.73
N ARG A 304 -17.46 -1.26 29.62
CA ARG A 304 -17.44 0.18 29.33
C ARG A 304 -18.43 0.57 28.26
N LYS A 305 -18.88 1.82 28.32
CA LYS A 305 -19.80 2.44 27.35
C LYS A 305 -19.05 3.36 26.40
N PHE A 306 -19.57 3.49 25.18
CA PHE A 306 -19.06 4.47 24.22
C PHE A 306 -19.06 5.87 24.84
N TYR A 307 -18.02 6.64 24.56
CA TYR A 307 -17.90 8.02 25.03
C TYR A 307 -19.08 8.88 24.54
N LYS A 308 -19.44 8.76 23.25
CA LYS A 308 -20.65 9.36 22.66
C LYS A 308 -21.32 8.31 21.76
N PRO A 309 -22.48 7.74 22.11
CA PRO A 309 -23.20 6.82 21.24
C PRO A 309 -23.70 7.51 19.96
N GLY A 310 -23.50 6.87 18.80
CA GLY A 310 -24.08 7.26 17.52
C GLY A 310 -25.54 6.84 17.42
N ARG A 311 -26.34 7.54 16.61
CA ARG A 311 -27.79 7.31 16.51
C ARG A 311 -28.14 6.61 15.19
N ALA A 312 -28.47 5.33 15.26
CA ALA A 312 -29.12 4.60 14.19
C ALA A 312 -30.61 4.46 14.53
N THR A 313 -31.48 4.98 13.68
CA THR A 313 -32.95 4.99 13.90
C THR A 313 -33.66 3.91 13.11
N GLY A 314 -32.98 3.26 12.16
CA GLY A 314 -33.49 2.11 11.45
C GLY A 314 -32.36 1.27 10.89
N LEU A 315 -32.27 0.02 11.34
CA LEU A 315 -31.30 -0.96 10.88
C LEU A 315 -31.98 -1.95 9.93
N ALA A 316 -31.40 -2.13 8.74
CA ALA A 316 -31.73 -3.25 7.87
C ALA A 316 -30.52 -4.15 7.67
N VAL A 317 -30.77 -5.45 7.57
CA VAL A 317 -29.74 -6.48 7.32
C VAL A 317 -29.94 -7.01 5.91
N VAL A 318 -28.86 -7.20 5.16
CA VAL A 318 -28.87 -7.79 3.82
C VAL A 318 -27.91 -8.97 3.80
N ASP A 319 -28.42 -10.16 3.51
CA ASP A 319 -27.66 -11.41 3.55
C ASP A 319 -27.33 -11.97 2.15
N PHE A 320 -26.03 -12.05 1.81
CA PHE A 320 -25.50 -12.69 0.59
C PHE A 320 -24.86 -14.06 0.87
N SER A 321 -24.79 -14.52 2.12
CA SER A 321 -24.06 -15.74 2.50
C SER A 321 -24.82 -17.04 2.23
N LEU A 322 -26.14 -16.96 1.98
CA LEU A 322 -27.05 -18.10 1.86
C LEU A 322 -27.08 -19.02 3.10
N GLY A 323 -26.62 -18.52 4.26
CA GLY A 323 -26.61 -19.28 5.51
C GLY A 323 -28.00 -19.54 6.12
N PRO A 324 -28.08 -20.38 7.17
CA PRO A 324 -29.32 -20.65 7.90
C PRO A 324 -29.91 -19.37 8.54
N TYR A 325 -31.23 -19.18 8.41
CA TYR A 325 -31.91 -17.95 8.88
C TYR A 325 -31.90 -17.80 10.40
N ASP A 326 -31.97 -18.90 11.13
CA ASP A 326 -31.91 -18.93 12.59
C ASP A 326 -30.54 -18.48 13.13
N VAL A 327 -29.45 -18.78 12.41
CA VAL A 327 -28.11 -18.28 12.73
C VAL A 327 -28.03 -16.78 12.47
N LEU A 328 -28.55 -16.32 11.33
CA LEU A 328 -28.62 -14.90 11.00
C LEU A 328 -29.42 -14.12 12.04
N LYS A 329 -30.61 -14.60 12.42
CA LYS A 329 -31.48 -13.95 13.40
C LYS A 329 -30.77 -13.83 14.76
N ARG A 330 -30.21 -14.93 15.28
CA ARG A 330 -29.45 -14.93 16.54
C ARG A 330 -28.30 -13.93 16.51
N PHE A 331 -27.54 -13.90 15.42
CA PHE A 331 -26.47 -12.94 15.24
C PHE A 331 -26.94 -11.48 15.30
N VAL A 332 -28.05 -11.17 14.63
CA VAL A 332 -28.61 -9.80 14.63
C VAL A 332 -29.11 -9.42 16.03
N ASP A 333 -29.81 -10.33 16.71
CA ASP A 333 -30.27 -10.14 18.08
C ASP A 333 -29.08 -9.87 19.02
N ASP A 334 -28.02 -10.66 18.91
CA ASP A 334 -26.79 -10.47 19.69
C ASP A 334 -26.08 -9.14 19.37
N LEU A 335 -26.05 -8.74 18.11
CA LEU A 335 -25.48 -7.48 17.67
C LEU A 335 -26.23 -6.29 18.27
N VAL A 336 -27.56 -6.30 18.18
CA VAL A 336 -28.43 -5.24 18.72
C VAL A 336 -28.28 -5.18 20.24
N ASN A 337 -28.32 -6.32 20.92
CA ASN A 337 -28.10 -6.42 22.36
C ASN A 337 -26.71 -5.88 22.76
N CYS A 338 -25.68 -6.17 21.98
CA CYS A 338 -24.33 -5.66 22.21
C CYS A 338 -24.25 -4.14 22.05
N CYS A 339 -24.84 -3.59 20.98
CA CYS A 339 -24.93 -2.15 20.76
C CYS A 339 -25.65 -1.44 21.93
N ASN A 340 -26.81 -1.97 22.35
CA ASN A 340 -27.59 -1.42 23.46
C ASN A 340 -26.83 -1.40 24.79
N ARG A 341 -26.00 -2.42 25.06
CA ARG A 341 -25.14 -2.46 26.25
C ARG A 341 -24.02 -1.40 26.21
N LEU A 342 -23.42 -1.18 25.04
CA LEU A 342 -22.33 -0.23 24.83
C LEU A 342 -22.81 1.24 24.78
N GLY A 343 -24.08 1.48 24.47
CA GLY A 343 -24.70 2.80 24.52
C GLY A 343 -26.20 2.71 24.22
N LYS A 344 -27.01 3.54 24.88
CA LYS A 344 -28.46 3.62 24.59
C LYS A 344 -28.67 4.30 23.23
N SER A 345 -28.71 3.51 22.18
CA SER A 345 -29.20 3.92 20.86
C SER A 345 -30.37 3.00 20.55
N VAL A 346 -31.59 3.55 20.48
CA VAL A 346 -32.80 2.78 20.14
C VAL A 346 -32.62 2.21 18.73
N LEU A 347 -32.23 0.94 18.64
CA LEU A 347 -32.14 0.19 17.39
C LEU A 347 -33.43 -0.60 17.23
N ASP A 348 -34.40 -0.02 16.52
CA ASP A 348 -35.50 -0.79 15.93
C ASP A 348 -35.00 -1.37 14.59
N TYR A 349 -35.18 -2.67 14.36
CA TYR A 349 -34.58 -3.35 13.21
C TYR A 349 -35.54 -4.27 12.48
N ASP A 350 -35.45 -4.26 11.15
CA ASP A 350 -36.14 -5.18 10.26
C ASP A 350 -35.11 -6.06 9.51
N CYS A 351 -35.25 -7.38 9.63
CA CYS A 351 -34.39 -8.33 8.92
C CYS A 351 -34.90 -8.59 7.50
N LEU A 352 -34.18 -8.11 6.47
CA LEU A 352 -34.47 -8.42 5.07
C LEU A 352 -33.56 -9.56 4.57
N ARG A 353 -34.16 -10.68 4.16
CA ARG A 353 -33.41 -11.75 3.48
C ARG A 353 -33.52 -11.61 1.96
N ILE A 354 -32.39 -11.41 1.28
CA ILE A 354 -32.33 -11.47 -0.19
C ILE A 354 -31.81 -12.85 -0.59
N SER A 355 -32.72 -13.78 -0.92
CA SER A 355 -32.34 -15.14 -1.33
C SER A 355 -31.90 -15.17 -2.80
N PHE A 356 -30.63 -15.49 -3.06
CA PHE A 356 -30.13 -15.83 -4.40
C PHE A 356 -30.47 -17.29 -4.72
N THR A 357 -31.54 -17.52 -5.47
CA THR A 357 -31.72 -18.79 -6.19
C THR A 357 -30.95 -18.71 -7.51
N LEU A 358 -29.84 -19.44 -7.60
CA LEU A 358 -29.13 -19.92 -8.80
C LEU A 358 -29.04 -18.95 -10.01
N CYS A 359 -27.94 -18.20 -10.07
CA CYS A 359 -27.26 -17.80 -11.32
C CYS A 359 -25.87 -17.21 -10.97
N ALA A 360 -25.05 -18.00 -10.28
CA ALA A 360 -23.64 -17.69 -10.11
C ALA A 360 -22.89 -18.29 -11.30
N PHE A 361 -22.76 -17.50 -12.37
CA PHE A 361 -21.65 -17.43 -13.33
C PHE A 361 -22.13 -16.49 -14.45
N GLN A 362 -21.50 -15.31 -14.60
CA GLN A 362 -21.77 -14.27 -15.61
C GLN A 362 -22.99 -13.35 -15.42
N LEU A 363 -23.02 -12.49 -14.39
CA LEU A 363 -23.90 -11.31 -14.45
C LEU A 363 -23.18 -10.01 -14.07
N PRO A 364 -23.29 -8.94 -14.88
CA PRO A 364 -22.64 -7.65 -14.64
C PRO A 364 -23.20 -6.89 -13.42
N PRO A 365 -22.49 -5.85 -12.93
CA PRO A 365 -22.84 -5.02 -11.75
C PRO A 365 -24.27 -4.42 -11.75
N LEU A 366 -24.93 -4.39 -12.90
CA LEU A 366 -26.29 -3.88 -13.09
C LEU A 366 -27.36 -4.65 -12.30
N THR A 367 -27.09 -5.90 -11.90
CA THR A 367 -28.05 -6.76 -11.19
C THR A 367 -28.22 -6.35 -9.72
N PHE A 368 -27.14 -6.01 -9.01
CA PHE A 368 -27.20 -5.49 -7.64
C PHE A 368 -28.04 -4.20 -7.57
N ASN A 369 -27.89 -3.32 -8.57
CA ASN A 369 -28.64 -2.07 -8.69
C ASN A 369 -30.16 -2.27 -8.78
N ARG A 370 -30.65 -3.37 -9.38
CA ARG A 370 -32.09 -3.67 -9.42
C ARG A 370 -32.63 -4.10 -8.06
N TYR A 371 -31.91 -4.96 -7.33
CA TYR A 371 -32.36 -5.46 -6.02
C TYR A 371 -32.17 -4.44 -4.90
N ALA A 372 -31.08 -3.67 -4.91
CA ALA A 372 -30.82 -2.62 -3.93
C ALA A 372 -31.82 -1.45 -4.02
N LYS A 373 -32.37 -1.19 -5.22
CA LYS A 373 -33.50 -0.26 -5.40
C LYS A 373 -34.79 -0.77 -4.74
N CYS A 374 -35.02 -2.08 -4.67
CA CYS A 374 -36.17 -2.64 -3.95
C CYS A 374 -36.06 -2.45 -2.43
N VAL A 375 -34.85 -2.44 -1.86
CA VAL A 375 -34.60 -2.20 -0.42
C VAL A 375 -34.85 -0.76 0.01
N THR A 376 -34.74 0.20 -0.93
CA THR A 376 -34.73 1.65 -0.63
C THR A 376 -35.95 2.40 -1.15
N ARG A 377 -36.77 1.79 -2.03
CA ARG A 377 -37.98 2.39 -2.60
C ARG A 377 -39.15 1.39 -2.66
N PRO A 378 -40.21 1.57 -1.85
CA PRO A 378 -41.36 0.65 -1.83
C PRO A 378 -42.12 0.57 -3.16
N ASN A 379 -42.15 1.64 -3.97
CA ASN A 379 -42.90 1.67 -5.24
C ASN A 379 -42.28 0.86 -6.40
N THR A 380 -40.98 0.54 -6.35
CA THR A 380 -40.30 -0.27 -7.39
C THR A 380 -40.40 -1.78 -7.16
N ALA A 381 -40.89 -2.22 -6.00
CA ALA A 381 -41.10 -3.64 -5.70
C ALA A 381 -42.23 -4.28 -6.53
N ARG A 382 -43.17 -3.47 -7.08
CA ARG A 382 -44.26 -3.95 -7.95
C ARG A 382 -43.79 -4.62 -9.25
N SER A 383 -42.59 -4.27 -9.74
CA SER A 383 -41.99 -4.86 -10.95
C SER A 383 -41.04 -6.04 -10.68
N CYS A 384 -40.89 -6.47 -9.42
CA CYS A 384 -40.07 -7.64 -9.08
C CYS A 384 -40.89 -8.93 -9.34
N PRO A 385 -40.46 -9.83 -10.26
CA PRO A 385 -41.28 -10.97 -10.71
C PRO A 385 -41.36 -12.14 -9.71
N ARG A 386 -40.98 -11.97 -8.43
CA ARG A 386 -40.96 -13.05 -7.42
C ARG A 386 -41.94 -12.81 -6.26
N PRO A 387 -42.62 -13.87 -5.75
CA PRO A 387 -43.66 -13.75 -4.72
C PRO A 387 -43.18 -13.10 -3.40
N HIS A 388 -41.92 -13.32 -3.00
CA HIS A 388 -41.36 -12.72 -1.77
C HIS A 388 -41.20 -11.18 -1.84
N CYS A 389 -41.18 -10.56 -3.04
CA CYS A 389 -41.18 -9.10 -3.18
C CYS A 389 -42.57 -8.48 -2.96
N ARG A 390 -43.66 -9.24 -3.16
CA ARG A 390 -45.04 -8.73 -3.07
C ARG A 390 -45.55 -8.62 -1.63
N GLU A 391 -45.18 -9.57 -0.78
CA GLU A 391 -45.49 -9.55 0.68
C GLU A 391 -44.82 -8.37 1.40
N TYR A 392 -43.79 -7.78 0.80
CA TYR A 392 -42.96 -6.72 1.35
C TYR A 392 -43.53 -5.29 1.18
N THR A 393 -44.56 -5.12 0.34
CA THR A 393 -45.03 -3.79 -0.12
C THR A 393 -45.97 -3.08 0.86
N SER A 394 -46.65 -3.79 1.76
CA SER A 394 -47.66 -3.22 2.66
C SER A 394 -47.08 -2.68 3.98
N THR A 395 -45.97 -3.24 4.46
CA THR A 395 -45.39 -2.90 5.78
C THR A 395 -44.35 -1.78 5.73
N MET A 396 -43.74 -1.51 4.56
CA MET A 396 -42.56 -0.61 4.43
C MET A 396 -42.78 0.69 3.62
N ALA A 397 -44.02 1.13 3.40
CA ALA A 397 -44.25 2.46 2.81
C ALA A 397 -43.68 3.62 3.68
N THR A 398 -43.39 3.36 4.96
CA THR A 398 -42.97 4.32 5.98
C THR A 398 -41.57 4.10 6.58
N TYR A 399 -40.92 2.94 6.37
CA TYR A 399 -39.61 2.64 6.97
C TYR A 399 -38.45 3.04 6.05
N ARG A 400 -37.51 3.86 6.54
CA ARG A 400 -36.28 4.24 5.82
C ARG A 400 -35.05 3.89 6.67
N PRO A 401 -34.30 2.81 6.35
CA PRO A 401 -33.13 2.45 7.11
C PRO A 401 -32.05 3.52 6.97
N ASN A 402 -31.37 3.83 8.07
CA ASN A 402 -30.22 4.74 8.10
C ASN A 402 -28.89 4.02 8.36
N LEU A 403 -28.91 2.69 8.41
CA LEU A 403 -27.75 1.79 8.44
C LEU A 403 -28.09 0.45 7.79
N LEU A 404 -27.21 -0.07 6.94
CA LEU A 404 -27.30 -1.44 6.43
C LEU A 404 -26.15 -2.32 6.95
N VAL A 405 -26.49 -3.49 7.47
CA VAL A 405 -25.50 -4.54 7.78
C VAL A 405 -25.51 -5.55 6.64
N ILE A 406 -24.34 -5.80 6.04
CA ILE A 406 -24.19 -6.63 4.85
C ILE A 406 -23.42 -7.90 5.20
N ILE A 407 -24.06 -9.06 5.07
CA ILE A 407 -23.44 -10.38 5.22
C ILE A 407 -22.92 -10.79 3.85
N LEU A 408 -21.63 -11.07 3.72
CA LEU A 408 -20.99 -11.42 2.45
C LEU A 408 -20.56 -12.90 2.45
N PRO A 409 -20.49 -13.56 1.27
CA PRO A 409 -19.89 -14.89 1.16
C PRO A 409 -18.35 -14.84 1.31
N ASP A 410 -17.70 -16.00 1.40
CA ASP A 410 -16.24 -16.09 1.65
C ASP A 410 -15.40 -15.40 0.56
N VAL A 411 -15.84 -15.46 -0.70
CA VAL A 411 -15.23 -14.75 -1.83
C VAL A 411 -16.16 -13.64 -2.29
N ALA A 412 -15.95 -12.43 -1.76
CA ALA A 412 -16.89 -11.33 -1.93
C ALA A 412 -16.24 -9.98 -2.30
N ALA A 413 -15.05 -9.98 -2.88
CA ALA A 413 -14.38 -8.73 -3.28
C ALA A 413 -15.26 -7.89 -4.22
N GLU A 414 -15.75 -8.50 -5.31
CA GLU A 414 -16.63 -7.85 -6.30
C GLU A 414 -17.97 -7.42 -5.68
N ALA A 415 -18.57 -8.29 -4.86
CA ALA A 415 -19.83 -7.98 -4.17
C ALA A 415 -19.67 -6.79 -3.22
N ARG A 416 -18.56 -6.73 -2.47
CA ARG A 416 -18.23 -5.61 -1.59
C ARG A 416 -18.03 -4.33 -2.39
N GLU A 417 -17.30 -4.38 -3.48
CA GLU A 417 -17.09 -3.21 -4.36
C GLU A 417 -18.41 -2.66 -4.88
N ALA A 418 -19.29 -3.53 -5.38
CA ALA A 418 -20.62 -3.16 -5.86
C ALA A 418 -21.50 -2.53 -4.75
N VAL A 419 -21.50 -3.13 -3.56
CA VAL A 419 -22.21 -2.59 -2.38
C VAL A 419 -21.72 -1.19 -2.06
N LYS A 420 -20.40 -0.98 -1.99
CA LYS A 420 -19.81 0.30 -1.60
C LYS A 420 -19.99 1.37 -2.66
N LEU A 421 -19.85 1.03 -3.94
CA LEU A 421 -20.15 1.94 -5.04
C LEU A 421 -21.59 2.44 -4.93
N TRP A 422 -22.56 1.53 -4.80
CA TRP A 422 -23.97 1.89 -4.69
C TRP A 422 -24.28 2.67 -3.40
N SER A 423 -23.83 2.18 -2.25
CA SER A 423 -24.19 2.78 -0.97
C SER A 423 -23.60 4.16 -0.78
N ASP A 424 -22.34 4.33 -1.17
CA ASP A 424 -21.58 5.52 -0.85
C ASP A 424 -21.83 6.65 -1.86
N THR A 425 -22.20 6.31 -3.11
CA THR A 425 -22.33 7.31 -4.19
C THR A 425 -23.77 7.50 -4.68
N ALA A 426 -24.59 6.45 -4.71
CA ALA A 426 -25.96 6.52 -5.25
C ALA A 426 -27.03 6.59 -4.17
N ALA A 427 -26.97 5.73 -3.15
CA ALA A 427 -28.00 5.65 -2.11
C ALA A 427 -27.77 6.63 -0.95
N GLY A 428 -26.50 6.90 -0.62
CA GLY A 428 -26.15 7.70 0.55
C GLY A 428 -26.60 7.05 1.85
N ILE A 429 -26.41 5.74 1.97
CA ILE A 429 -26.75 4.97 3.18
C ILE A 429 -25.47 4.34 3.74
N PRO A 430 -25.17 4.52 5.03
CA PRO A 430 -24.02 3.90 5.67
C PRO A 430 -24.14 2.37 5.67
N THR A 431 -23.05 1.67 5.32
CA THR A 431 -23.04 0.20 5.26
C THR A 431 -21.89 -0.41 6.07
N GLN A 432 -22.19 -1.50 6.78
CA GLN A 432 -21.23 -2.31 7.53
C GLN A 432 -21.22 -3.74 6.98
N CYS A 433 -20.20 -4.10 6.21
CA CYS A 433 -19.96 -5.50 5.84
C CYS A 433 -19.37 -6.25 7.04
N MET A 434 -19.68 -7.54 7.23
CA MET A 434 -19.13 -8.30 8.36
C MET A 434 -17.60 -8.29 8.43
N VAL A 435 -17.07 -7.89 9.58
CA VAL A 435 -15.64 -7.86 9.95
C VAL A 435 -15.54 -8.02 11.49
N GLU A 436 -14.35 -8.22 12.04
CA GLU A 436 -14.13 -8.15 13.49
C GLU A 436 -14.45 -6.74 14.04
N PHE A 437 -14.90 -6.64 15.30
CA PHE A 437 -15.23 -5.38 16.03
C PHE A 437 -16.39 -4.53 15.45
N ILE A 438 -17.41 -5.19 14.89
CA ILE A 438 -18.59 -4.57 14.25
C ILE A 438 -19.18 -3.38 15.03
N THR A 439 -19.39 -3.51 16.34
CA THR A 439 -20.08 -2.49 17.14
C THR A 439 -19.32 -1.16 17.22
N THR A 440 -18.00 -1.20 17.38
CA THR A 440 -17.15 0.01 17.42
C THR A 440 -17.15 0.76 16.09
N LEU A 441 -17.21 0.03 14.97
CA LEU A 441 -17.26 0.59 13.63
C LEU A 441 -18.63 1.16 13.33
N ILE A 442 -19.71 0.46 13.70
CA ILE A 442 -21.09 0.98 13.57
C ILE A 442 -21.20 2.30 14.32
N ASN A 443 -20.78 2.36 15.58
CA ASN A 443 -20.87 3.57 16.39
C ASN A 443 -20.16 4.77 15.71
N ALA A 444 -18.93 4.56 15.23
CA ALA A 444 -18.16 5.60 14.55
C ALA A 444 -18.77 6.03 13.19
N ARG A 445 -19.29 5.09 12.38
CA ARG A 445 -19.98 5.41 11.13
C ARG A 445 -21.26 6.21 11.38
N MET A 446 -21.98 5.91 12.46
CA MET A 446 -23.18 6.64 12.86
C MET A 446 -22.89 7.94 13.63
N GLY A 447 -21.66 8.47 13.53
CA GLY A 447 -21.26 9.76 14.10
C GLY A 447 -20.98 9.76 15.60
N GLY A 448 -20.92 8.58 16.23
CA GLY A 448 -20.51 8.39 17.62
C GLY A 448 -19.01 8.45 17.82
N VAL A 449 -18.60 8.50 19.10
CA VAL A 449 -17.21 8.45 19.56
C VAL A 449 -17.04 7.29 20.52
N ASN A 450 -16.14 6.35 20.18
CA ASN A 450 -15.92 5.15 20.99
C ASN A 450 -15.26 5.48 22.32
N PHE A 451 -14.19 6.28 22.27
CA PHE A 451 -13.36 6.67 23.41
C PHE A 451 -12.59 7.96 23.06
N ILE A 452 -12.02 8.62 24.07
CA ILE A 452 -11.15 9.80 23.90
C ILE A 452 -9.85 9.67 24.70
N PRO A 453 -8.67 9.92 24.12
CA PRO A 453 -7.44 9.99 24.90
C PRO A 453 -7.36 11.27 25.74
N ARG A 454 -6.69 11.20 26.88
CA ARG A 454 -6.37 12.32 27.76
C ARG A 454 -4.90 12.27 28.18
N MET A 455 -4.17 13.32 27.84
CA MET A 455 -2.75 13.55 28.18
C MET A 455 -2.44 15.06 28.15
N PRO A 456 -1.22 15.52 28.55
CA PRO A 456 -0.93 16.95 28.71
C PRO A 456 -1.31 17.85 27.52
N ILE A 457 -1.02 17.43 26.28
CA ILE A 457 -1.42 18.12 25.04
C ILE A 457 -2.92 18.43 24.91
N SER A 458 -3.79 17.70 25.63
CA SER A 458 -5.25 17.90 25.56
C SER A 458 -5.66 19.31 25.98
N THR A 459 -4.91 19.94 26.88
CA THR A 459 -5.15 21.33 27.30
C THR A 459 -4.84 22.30 26.16
N MET A 460 -3.74 22.10 25.43
CA MET A 460 -3.40 22.90 24.25
C MET A 460 -4.46 22.75 23.15
N ILE A 461 -4.91 21.52 22.90
CA ILE A 461 -5.97 21.24 21.91
C ILE A 461 -7.25 22.03 22.24
N ARG A 462 -7.72 21.97 23.49
CA ARG A 462 -8.92 22.71 23.93
C ARG A 462 -8.73 24.22 23.88
N ASN A 463 -7.55 24.71 24.23
CA ASN A 463 -7.23 26.14 24.28
C ASN A 463 -6.83 26.72 22.92
N THR A 464 -6.89 25.94 21.84
CA THR A 464 -6.64 26.41 20.47
C THR A 464 -7.95 26.46 19.68
N PRO A 465 -8.70 27.58 19.74
CA PRO A 465 -9.97 27.71 19.03
C PRO A 465 -9.80 27.44 17.54
N GLY A 466 -10.68 26.60 16.99
CA GLY A 466 -10.68 26.31 15.57
C GLY A 466 -9.53 25.42 15.10
N LEU A 467 -8.80 24.74 15.99
CA LEU A 467 -7.79 23.74 15.60
C LEU A 467 -8.44 22.64 14.76
N THR A 468 -7.89 22.40 13.58
CA THR A 468 -8.31 21.33 12.68
C THR A 468 -7.11 20.46 12.32
N ILE A 469 -7.21 19.16 12.58
CA ILE A 469 -6.25 18.16 12.14
C ILE A 469 -6.68 17.65 10.78
N VAL A 470 -5.75 17.69 9.83
CA VAL A 470 -5.95 17.23 8.47
C VAL A 470 -4.97 16.08 8.18
N GLY A 471 -5.46 15.02 7.56
CA GLY A 471 -4.64 13.95 7.00
C GLY A 471 -4.80 13.91 5.49
N ALA A 472 -3.71 13.73 4.75
CA ALA A 472 -3.74 13.63 3.30
C ALA A 472 -2.83 12.51 2.79
N ASP A 473 -3.27 11.82 1.74
CA ASP A 473 -2.55 10.72 1.11
C ASP A 473 -2.84 10.65 -0.39
N VAL A 474 -1.91 10.07 -1.15
CA VAL A 474 -2.03 9.78 -2.57
C VAL A 474 -1.82 8.29 -2.82
N GLY A 475 -2.90 7.61 -3.20
CA GLY A 475 -2.89 6.20 -3.54
C GLY A 475 -2.54 5.96 -5.01
N HIS A 476 -1.29 5.58 -5.29
CA HIS A 476 -0.88 5.21 -6.65
C HIS A 476 -1.34 3.79 -7.06
N PRO A 477 -1.50 3.54 -8.37
CA PRO A 477 -1.68 2.19 -8.90
C PRO A 477 -0.40 1.36 -8.76
N GLY A 478 -0.56 0.03 -8.87
CA GLY A 478 0.58 -0.90 -8.87
C GLY A 478 1.56 -0.63 -10.04
N PRO A 479 2.82 -1.10 -9.93
CA PRO A 479 3.79 -0.97 -11.02
C PRO A 479 3.27 -1.60 -12.32
N GLY A 480 3.36 -0.88 -13.43
CA GLY A 480 2.89 -1.34 -14.74
C GLY A 480 1.38 -1.34 -14.93
N ILE A 481 0.61 -0.86 -13.95
CA ILE A 481 -0.83 -0.62 -14.10
C ILE A 481 -1.00 0.85 -14.50
N ASP A 482 -1.77 1.07 -15.55
CA ASP A 482 -2.11 2.41 -16.04
C ASP A 482 -3.50 2.81 -15.54
N ARG A 483 -3.51 3.48 -14.39
CA ARG A 483 -4.71 3.93 -13.67
C ARG A 483 -4.39 5.28 -12.99
N PRO A 484 -5.39 6.14 -12.74
CA PRO A 484 -5.15 7.41 -12.08
C PRO A 484 -4.64 7.17 -10.64
N SER A 485 -3.91 8.16 -10.12
CA SER A 485 -3.66 8.23 -8.68
C SER A 485 -4.92 8.75 -8.00
N ILE A 486 -5.21 8.27 -6.80
CA ILE A 486 -6.35 8.73 -6.01
C ILE A 486 -5.85 9.62 -4.89
N THR A 487 -6.34 10.85 -4.82
CA THR A 487 -6.06 11.77 -3.73
C THR A 487 -7.09 11.59 -2.62
N SER A 488 -6.68 11.80 -1.38
CA SER A 488 -7.59 11.85 -0.24
C SER A 488 -7.20 12.94 0.74
N LEU A 489 -8.21 13.51 1.37
CA LEU A 489 -8.08 14.46 2.46
C LEU A 489 -9.13 14.18 3.51
N VAL A 490 -8.71 14.06 4.76
CA VAL A 490 -9.61 13.93 5.91
C VAL A 490 -9.40 15.10 6.86
N ALA A 491 -10.48 15.59 7.47
CA ALA A 491 -10.41 16.73 8.37
C ALA A 491 -11.24 16.50 9.63
N SER A 492 -10.63 16.73 10.80
CA SER A 492 -11.30 16.62 12.10
C SER A 492 -12.31 17.76 12.26
N TYR A 493 -13.52 17.47 12.71
CA TYR A 493 -14.53 18.51 12.90
C TYR A 493 -15.00 18.68 14.35
N ASP A 494 -14.66 17.79 15.27
CA ASP A 494 -15.00 17.92 16.68
C ASP A 494 -13.83 18.38 17.55
N ALA A 495 -14.14 18.81 18.78
CA ALA A 495 -13.15 19.31 19.74
C ALA A 495 -12.26 18.21 20.32
N ASP A 496 -12.75 16.96 20.30
CA ASP A 496 -12.04 15.78 20.78
C ASP A 496 -11.09 15.20 19.71
N LEU A 497 -11.12 15.72 18.48
CA LEU A 497 -10.34 15.26 17.32
C LEU A 497 -10.60 13.77 16.97
N SER A 498 -11.80 13.29 17.26
CA SER A 498 -12.21 11.88 17.09
C SER A 498 -13.05 11.65 15.85
N ARG A 499 -13.70 12.70 15.31
CA ARG A 499 -14.58 12.59 14.14
C ARG A 499 -14.04 13.36 12.95
N TYR A 500 -14.10 12.72 11.78
CA TYR A 500 -13.48 13.20 10.55
C TYR A 500 -14.47 13.16 9.38
N THR A 501 -14.41 14.19 8.54
CA THR A 501 -15.00 14.17 7.20
C THR A 501 -13.91 13.83 6.18
N ALA A 502 -14.28 13.41 4.97
CA ALA A 502 -13.35 13.00 3.93
C ALA A 502 -13.72 13.54 2.54
N PHE A 503 -12.68 13.83 1.76
CA PHE A 503 -12.73 14.27 0.38
C PHE A 503 -11.78 13.38 -0.43
N THR A 504 -12.10 13.12 -1.69
CA THR A 504 -11.29 12.30 -2.57
C THR A 504 -11.51 12.69 -4.01
N ASN A 505 -10.47 12.54 -4.83
CA ASN A 505 -10.51 12.79 -6.25
C ASN A 505 -9.48 11.93 -6.98
N VAL A 506 -9.42 12.07 -8.30
CA VAL A 506 -8.49 11.37 -9.18
C VAL A 506 -7.57 12.37 -9.89
N GLN A 507 -6.31 12.00 -10.04
CA GLN A 507 -5.31 12.77 -10.75
C GLN A 507 -4.40 11.88 -11.61
N ASN A 508 -3.45 12.50 -12.32
CA ASN A 508 -2.56 11.76 -13.21
C ASN A 508 -1.84 10.60 -12.49
N PRO A 509 -1.55 9.50 -13.21
CA PRO A 509 -0.82 8.38 -12.64
C PRO A 509 0.54 8.83 -12.08
N ARG A 510 0.84 8.40 -10.85
CA ARG A 510 2.13 8.64 -10.17
C ARG A 510 2.47 10.12 -9.91
N GLN A 511 1.50 11.02 -10.00
CA GLN A 511 1.64 12.40 -9.53
C GLN A 511 1.52 12.42 -8.01
N GLU A 512 2.55 12.89 -7.29
CA GLU A 512 2.56 12.95 -5.81
C GLU A 512 1.89 14.24 -5.27
N ILE A 513 2.07 15.39 -5.92
CA ILE A 513 1.44 16.65 -5.50
C ILE A 513 -0.07 16.54 -5.68
N ILE A 514 -0.85 16.85 -4.64
CA ILE A 514 -2.32 16.85 -4.68
C ILE A 514 -2.79 18.06 -5.48
N ALA A 515 -3.23 17.83 -6.73
CA ALA A 515 -3.58 18.91 -7.65
C ALA A 515 -4.78 19.74 -7.17
N ASP A 516 -5.78 19.10 -6.59
CA ASP A 516 -7.05 19.69 -6.17
C ASP A 516 -7.10 20.01 -4.66
N LEU A 517 -5.94 20.12 -4.02
CA LEU A 517 -5.84 20.31 -2.57
C LEU A 517 -6.58 21.56 -2.09
N LYS A 518 -6.55 22.65 -2.88
CA LYS A 518 -7.27 23.90 -2.58
C LYS A 518 -8.76 23.63 -2.37
N ASP A 519 -9.39 22.95 -3.33
CA ASP A 519 -10.82 22.68 -3.34
C ASP A 519 -11.22 21.70 -2.23
N MET A 520 -10.40 20.66 -2.00
CA MET A 520 -10.59 19.73 -0.88
C MET A 520 -10.54 20.45 0.47
N MET A 521 -9.60 21.39 0.65
CA MET A 521 -9.47 22.18 1.88
C MET A 521 -10.63 23.16 2.07
N LEU A 522 -11.08 23.82 1.00
CA LEU A 522 -12.27 24.69 1.03
C LEU A 522 -13.52 23.88 1.44
N GLY A 523 -13.70 22.71 0.83
CA GLY A 523 -14.77 21.76 1.20
C GLY A 523 -14.69 21.34 2.65
N ALA A 524 -13.49 20.95 3.12
CA ALA A 524 -13.26 20.56 4.50
C ALA A 524 -13.58 21.68 5.49
N PHE A 525 -13.18 22.92 5.21
CA PHE A 525 -13.44 24.05 6.09
C PHE A 525 -14.93 24.39 6.16
N ARG A 526 -15.62 24.45 5.01
CA ARG A 526 -17.09 24.61 4.97
C ARG A 526 -17.78 23.51 5.77
N ARG A 527 -17.28 22.28 5.72
CA ARG A 527 -17.88 21.15 6.44
C ARG A 527 -17.64 21.23 7.94
N VAL A 528 -16.39 21.40 8.36
CA VAL A 528 -15.99 21.60 9.76
C VAL A 528 -16.79 22.75 10.39
N TRP A 529 -16.94 23.85 9.65
CA TRP A 529 -17.73 25.01 10.04
C TRP A 529 -19.20 24.67 10.32
N ASN A 530 -19.85 23.95 9.40
CA ASN A 530 -21.22 23.50 9.56
C ASN A 530 -21.37 22.55 10.76
N CYS A 531 -20.43 21.63 10.98
CA CYS A 531 -20.48 20.67 12.08
C CYS A 531 -20.23 21.30 13.46
N ARG A 532 -19.47 22.41 13.53
CA ARG A 532 -19.14 23.12 14.78
C ARG A 532 -20.18 24.15 15.23
N GLY A 533 -21.30 24.27 14.52
CA GLY A 533 -22.45 25.07 14.97
C GLY A 533 -22.47 26.54 14.54
N ARG A 534 -21.78 26.91 13.44
CA ARG A 534 -21.84 28.24 12.78
C ARG A 534 -21.65 29.50 13.65
N ALA A 535 -21.25 29.37 14.91
CA ALA A 535 -21.10 30.49 15.84
C ALA A 535 -19.68 31.13 15.87
N GLN A 536 -18.65 30.48 15.32
CA GLN A 536 -17.29 31.07 15.19
C GLN A 536 -17.06 31.77 13.82
N THR A 537 -15.88 31.66 13.21
CA THR A 537 -15.65 32.07 11.81
C THR A 537 -15.48 30.83 10.93
N MET A 538 -16.01 30.83 9.70
CA MET A 538 -15.84 29.71 8.76
C MET A 538 -14.37 29.40 8.47
N PHE A 539 -13.53 30.43 8.48
CA PHE A 539 -12.10 30.29 8.31
C PHE A 539 -11.43 29.80 9.61
N PRO A 540 -10.82 28.60 9.62
CA PRO A 540 -10.11 28.11 10.79
C PRO A 540 -8.82 28.90 11.02
N ARG A 541 -8.43 29.03 12.28
CA ARG A 541 -7.23 29.78 12.67
C ARG A 541 -5.97 28.95 12.64
N CYS A 542 -6.10 27.64 12.90
CA CYS A 542 -4.98 26.73 13.09
C CYS A 542 -5.26 25.40 12.40
N VAL A 543 -4.34 24.98 11.52
CA VAL A 543 -4.37 23.67 10.88
C VAL A 543 -3.07 22.93 11.16
N VAL A 544 -3.19 21.66 11.54
CA VAL A 544 -2.09 20.70 11.55
C VAL A 544 -2.34 19.71 10.43
N PHE A 545 -1.50 19.73 9.41
CA PHE A 545 -1.59 18.96 8.19
C PHE A 545 -0.57 17.83 8.21
N PHE A 546 -1.05 16.59 8.29
CA PHE A 546 -0.24 15.38 8.20
C PHE A 546 -0.32 14.79 6.78
N ARG A 547 0.81 14.71 6.09
CA ARG A 547 0.92 14.20 4.72
C ARG A 547 1.65 12.85 4.70
N ASP A 548 1.01 11.78 4.25
CA ASP A 548 1.66 10.47 4.06
C ASP A 548 2.46 10.44 2.74
N GLY A 549 3.27 9.42 2.49
CA GLY A 549 3.65 9.02 1.13
C GLY A 549 4.78 9.81 0.44
N VAL A 550 5.16 10.97 0.95
CA VAL A 550 6.13 11.85 0.28
C VAL A 550 7.57 11.40 0.51
N SER A 551 8.36 11.33 -0.56
CA SER A 551 9.80 11.03 -0.48
C SER A 551 10.64 12.28 -0.21
N GLU A 552 11.83 12.12 0.35
CA GLU A 552 12.74 13.25 0.68
C GLU A 552 13.06 14.14 -0.53
N GLY A 553 13.24 13.55 -1.72
CA GLY A 553 13.47 14.30 -2.95
C GLY A 553 12.27 15.14 -3.43
N GLU A 554 11.09 14.94 -2.85
CA GLU A 554 9.83 15.62 -3.22
C GLU A 554 9.43 16.68 -2.19
N PHE A 555 10.05 16.72 -1.01
CA PHE A 555 9.67 17.62 0.10
C PHE A 555 9.59 19.09 -0.33
N ALA A 556 10.60 19.58 -1.05
CA ALA A 556 10.68 20.98 -1.46
C ALA A 556 9.53 21.36 -2.40
N GLN A 557 9.18 20.49 -3.36
CA GLN A 557 8.08 20.75 -4.27
C GLN A 557 6.73 20.63 -3.56
N VAL A 558 6.52 19.55 -2.81
CA VAL A 558 5.27 19.31 -2.08
C VAL A 558 4.97 20.44 -1.11
N VAL A 559 5.93 20.84 -0.25
CA VAL A 559 5.68 21.93 0.69
C VAL A 559 5.38 23.24 -0.03
N THR A 560 6.03 23.53 -1.15
CA THR A 560 5.81 24.77 -1.91
C THR A 560 4.40 24.80 -2.49
N PHE A 561 4.02 23.79 -3.28
CA PHE A 561 2.73 23.78 -3.97
C PHE A 561 1.56 23.59 -3.00
N GLU A 562 1.68 22.66 -2.04
CA GLU A 562 0.58 22.36 -1.11
C GLU A 562 0.38 23.47 -0.08
N THR A 563 1.45 24.16 0.35
CA THR A 563 1.30 25.35 1.22
C THR A 563 0.58 26.48 0.49
N VAL A 564 0.87 26.71 -0.79
CA VAL A 564 0.17 27.72 -1.60
C VAL A 564 -1.30 27.34 -1.75
N ALA A 565 -1.63 26.07 -1.94
CA ALA A 565 -3.02 25.61 -2.01
C ALA A 565 -3.79 25.82 -0.69
N ILE A 566 -3.12 25.77 0.46
CA ILE A 566 -3.75 25.90 1.80
C ILE A 566 -3.76 27.37 2.31
N GLN A 567 -2.78 28.19 1.95
CA GLN A 567 -2.60 29.54 2.52
C GLN A 567 -2.52 30.65 1.48
N GLY A 568 -2.54 30.32 0.19
CA GLY A 568 -2.41 31.27 -0.91
C GLY A 568 -3.56 32.27 -1.00
N LYS A 569 -3.35 33.32 -1.80
CA LYS A 569 -4.31 34.42 -1.97
C LYS A 569 -5.67 33.92 -2.43
N GLU A 570 -5.72 33.10 -3.48
CA GLU A 570 -6.97 32.53 -4.01
C GLU A 570 -7.74 31.74 -2.95
N PHE A 571 -7.06 30.86 -2.22
CA PHE A 571 -7.68 30.10 -1.15
C PHE A 571 -8.31 31.02 -0.09
N ARG A 572 -7.60 32.08 0.31
CA ARG A 572 -8.09 33.03 1.31
C ARG A 572 -9.33 33.78 0.83
N GLU A 573 -9.33 34.21 -0.42
CA GLU A 573 -10.46 34.91 -1.04
C GLU A 573 -11.70 34.00 -1.13
N GLU A 574 -11.53 32.77 -1.65
CA GLU A 574 -12.63 31.80 -1.77
C GLU A 574 -13.15 31.25 -0.44
N ALA A 575 -12.28 31.19 0.58
CA ALA A 575 -12.66 30.80 1.94
C ALA A 575 -13.35 31.93 2.72
N GLY A 576 -13.43 33.15 2.17
CA GLY A 576 -13.96 34.32 2.86
C GLY A 576 -13.13 34.71 4.09
N ALA A 577 -11.81 34.60 4.00
CA ALA A 577 -10.91 34.91 5.11
C ALA A 577 -10.96 36.42 5.46
N PRO A 578 -11.13 36.79 6.74
CA PRO A 578 -10.97 38.17 7.18
C PRO A 578 -9.58 38.71 6.81
N LYS A 579 -9.49 39.99 6.43
CA LYS A 579 -8.25 40.62 5.95
C LYS A 579 -7.09 40.47 6.95
N GLU A 580 -7.36 40.63 8.25
CA GLU A 580 -6.34 40.54 9.29
C GLU A 580 -6.04 39.09 9.74
N LEU A 581 -6.87 38.11 9.36
CA LEU A 581 -6.75 36.75 9.88
C LEU A 581 -5.85 35.88 9.01
N THR A 582 -4.69 35.50 9.53
CA THR A 582 -3.78 34.55 8.86
C THR A 582 -3.97 33.13 9.40
N LEU A 583 -4.07 32.14 8.50
CA LEU A 583 -4.10 30.73 8.88
C LEU A 583 -2.73 30.32 9.40
N LYS A 584 -2.65 29.79 10.62
CA LYS A 584 -1.44 29.14 11.13
C LYS A 584 -1.41 27.70 10.64
N LEU A 585 -0.35 27.32 9.91
CA LEU A 585 -0.19 25.98 9.33
C LEU A 585 1.02 25.27 9.94
N GLN A 586 0.77 24.12 10.55
CA GLN A 586 1.77 23.12 10.92
C GLN A 586 1.76 22.02 9.86
N PHE A 587 2.84 21.88 9.07
CA PHE A 587 2.94 20.89 7.99
C PHE A 587 3.92 19.79 8.40
N VAL A 588 3.44 18.55 8.48
CA VAL A 588 4.21 17.39 8.93
C VAL A 588 4.07 16.25 7.91
N VAL A 589 5.17 15.81 7.34
CA VAL A 589 5.20 14.56 6.56
C VAL A 589 5.35 13.39 7.52
N VAL A 590 4.56 12.33 7.30
CA VAL A 590 4.63 11.09 8.09
C VAL A 590 5.05 9.96 7.17
N GLY A 591 6.24 9.43 7.39
CA GLY A 591 6.77 8.29 6.66
C GLY A 591 6.78 7.04 7.53
N LYS A 592 5.97 6.04 7.20
CA LYS A 592 6.16 4.69 7.78
C LYS A 592 7.14 3.86 6.96
N ARG A 593 7.42 4.21 5.70
CA ARG A 593 8.18 3.36 4.77
C ARG A 593 9.71 3.62 4.75
N HIS A 594 10.39 3.65 5.91
CA HIS A 594 11.86 3.77 6.04
C HIS A 594 12.60 2.55 6.65
N HIS A 595 13.93 2.54 6.61
CA HIS A 595 14.74 1.38 7.03
C HIS A 595 15.18 1.38 8.49
N PHE A 596 15.04 2.49 9.23
CA PHE A 596 15.35 2.56 10.66
C PHE A 596 14.55 1.56 11.52
N ARG A 597 15.24 0.89 12.44
CA ARG A 597 14.69 0.01 13.48
C ARG A 597 15.42 0.32 14.78
N PHE A 598 14.68 0.37 15.88
CA PHE A 598 15.23 0.53 17.22
C PHE A 598 15.05 -0.76 18.00
N PHE A 599 16.04 -1.09 18.80
CA PHE A 599 16.10 -2.30 19.62
C PHE A 599 16.38 -1.90 21.07
N PRO A 600 15.86 -2.65 22.07
CA PRO A 600 16.21 -2.44 23.46
C PRO A 600 17.72 -2.66 23.68
N ASP A 601 18.33 -1.85 24.54
CA ASP A 601 19.69 -2.07 25.04
C ASP A 601 19.57 -2.78 26.41
N ASP A 602 20.02 -4.03 26.48
CA ASP A 602 19.94 -4.86 27.70
C ASP A 602 20.72 -4.25 28.88
N GLN A 603 21.65 -3.33 28.61
CA GLN A 603 22.45 -2.64 29.61
C GLN A 603 21.81 -1.33 30.11
N ALA A 604 20.70 -0.88 29.50
CA ALA A 604 20.03 0.36 29.89
C ALA A 604 19.14 0.14 31.14
N PRO A 605 19.30 0.94 32.21
CA PRO A 605 18.49 0.79 33.41
C PRO A 605 17.01 1.14 33.15
N GLY A 606 16.09 0.32 33.68
CA GLY A 606 14.70 0.72 33.90
C GLY A 606 13.69 0.54 32.76
N HIS A 607 14.04 -0.11 31.65
CA HIS A 607 13.12 -0.24 30.51
C HIS A 607 12.92 -1.68 30.05
N GLY A 608 11.77 -2.26 30.42
CA GLY A 608 11.36 -3.58 29.95
C GLY A 608 10.79 -3.54 28.53
N THR A 609 10.93 -4.64 27.79
CA THR A 609 10.27 -4.82 26.49
C THR A 609 8.77 -5.07 26.66
N ASP A 610 8.00 -4.87 25.58
CA ASP A 610 6.66 -5.44 25.52
C ASP A 610 6.71 -6.98 25.43
N LYS A 611 5.53 -7.62 25.43
CA LYS A 611 5.40 -9.09 25.37
C LYS A 611 6.02 -9.73 24.12
N SER A 612 6.28 -8.94 23.07
CA SER A 612 6.87 -9.41 21.81
C SER A 612 8.38 -9.21 21.74
N GLY A 613 8.98 -8.60 22.76
CA GLY A 613 10.39 -8.20 22.78
C GLY A 613 10.66 -6.86 22.11
N ASN A 614 9.62 -6.09 21.74
CA ASN A 614 9.78 -4.76 21.16
C ASN A 614 9.88 -3.69 22.25
N LEU A 615 10.38 -2.51 21.87
CA LEU A 615 10.35 -1.32 22.73
C LEU A 615 8.91 -0.94 23.09
N GLN A 616 8.73 -0.34 24.27
CA GLN A 616 7.41 0.10 24.73
C GLN A 616 6.82 1.18 23.80
N PRO A 617 5.49 1.22 23.65
CA PRO A 617 4.83 2.31 22.92
C PRO A 617 5.10 3.67 23.58
N GLY A 618 5.33 4.70 22.77
CA GLY A 618 5.62 6.05 23.21
C GLY A 618 7.10 6.45 23.10
N LEU A 619 7.98 5.56 22.63
CA LEU A 619 9.37 5.91 22.35
C LEU A 619 9.47 6.97 21.26
N VAL A 620 10.19 8.04 21.55
CA VAL A 620 10.61 9.11 20.64
C VAL A 620 12.13 9.10 20.51
N VAL A 621 12.62 9.23 19.28
CA VAL A 621 14.05 9.44 18.98
C VAL A 621 14.15 10.67 18.08
N ASP A 622 14.80 11.72 18.58
CA ASP A 622 14.87 13.06 17.96
C ASP A 622 16.32 13.56 17.77
N SER A 623 17.31 12.77 18.16
CA SER A 623 18.72 13.17 18.18
C SER A 623 19.63 12.03 17.71
N GLY A 624 20.84 12.40 17.27
CA GLY A 624 21.91 11.49 16.82
C GLY A 624 21.75 10.91 15.41
N ILE A 625 20.52 10.72 14.94
CA ILE A 625 20.20 10.10 13.62
C ILE A 625 19.20 10.91 12.78
N THR A 626 18.79 12.07 13.28
CA THR A 626 17.83 12.98 12.66
C THR A 626 18.48 13.85 11.59
N ASN A 627 17.65 14.52 10.79
CA ASN A 627 18.11 15.39 9.73
C ASN A 627 18.78 16.66 10.31
N PRO A 628 19.95 17.07 9.81
CA PRO A 628 20.67 18.23 10.36
C PRO A 628 20.03 19.59 10.02
N PHE A 629 19.15 19.66 9.02
CA PHE A 629 18.57 20.91 8.50
C PHE A 629 17.06 21.02 8.74
N ILE A 630 16.37 19.90 8.86
CA ILE A 630 14.91 19.84 9.01
C ILE A 630 14.59 19.20 10.35
N THR A 631 13.68 19.80 11.11
CA THR A 631 13.21 19.18 12.35
C THR A 631 12.45 17.90 12.04
N ASP A 632 12.94 16.77 12.53
CA ASP A 632 12.30 15.48 12.40
C ASP A 632 12.45 14.64 13.67
N PHE A 633 11.64 13.60 13.80
CA PHE A 633 11.70 12.64 14.90
C PHE A 633 11.07 11.31 14.51
N TYR A 634 11.49 10.25 15.17
CA TYR A 634 10.86 8.94 15.08
C TYR A 634 9.97 8.70 16.29
N LEU A 635 8.77 8.15 16.08
CA LEU A 635 7.86 7.77 17.15
C LEU A 635 7.38 6.32 16.96
N GLN A 636 7.67 5.46 17.94
CA GLN A 636 7.07 4.14 18.05
C GLN A 636 5.80 4.22 18.89
N SER A 637 4.68 4.55 18.26
CA SER A 637 3.42 4.77 18.98
C SER A 637 2.66 3.50 19.36
N GLN A 638 2.98 2.34 18.80
CA GLN A 638 2.24 1.10 19.02
C GLN A 638 3.14 -0.03 19.54
N GLY A 639 2.53 -0.99 20.24
CA GLY A 639 3.20 -2.22 20.64
C GLY A 639 3.35 -3.19 19.46
N GLY A 640 4.39 -4.02 19.51
CA GLY A 640 4.62 -5.07 18.53
C GLY A 640 3.67 -6.24 18.77
N LEU A 641 2.80 -6.57 17.81
CA LEU A 641 2.03 -7.82 17.86
C LEU A 641 2.84 -9.01 17.35
N LYS A 642 3.53 -8.79 16.23
CA LYS A 642 4.33 -9.79 15.53
C LYS A 642 5.49 -9.08 14.85
N GLY A 643 6.65 -9.72 14.87
CA GLY A 643 7.86 -9.22 14.23
C GLY A 643 8.50 -8.04 14.98
N THR A 644 9.27 -7.24 14.26
CA THR A 644 9.92 -6.03 14.78
C THR A 644 9.10 -4.80 14.41
N SER A 645 8.79 -3.98 15.41
CA SER A 645 8.11 -2.71 15.25
C SER A 645 8.88 -1.79 14.31
N ARG A 646 8.12 -1.00 13.55
CA ARG A 646 8.64 0.06 12.71
C ARG A 646 8.09 1.36 13.28
N PRO A 647 8.92 2.20 13.89
CA PRO A 647 8.51 3.54 14.30
C PRO A 647 8.09 4.32 13.05
N ALA A 648 7.22 5.31 13.19
CA ALA A 648 6.95 6.24 12.11
C ALA A 648 7.92 7.42 12.18
N HIS A 649 8.30 7.97 11.04
CA HIS A 649 9.17 9.13 10.89
C HIS A 649 8.32 10.37 10.62
N TYR A 650 8.51 11.42 11.41
CA TYR A 650 7.76 12.67 11.33
C TYR A 650 8.72 13.77 10.94
N ILE A 651 8.46 14.45 9.83
CA ILE A 651 9.33 15.50 9.29
C ILE A 651 8.52 16.79 9.24
N VAL A 652 8.99 17.83 9.93
CA VAL A 652 8.29 19.10 10.06
C VAL A 652 8.77 20.04 8.96
N LEU A 653 7.99 20.17 7.89
CA LEU A 653 8.31 21.07 6.77
C LEU A 653 7.88 22.51 7.03
N LYS A 654 6.91 22.74 7.93
CA LYS A 654 6.49 24.08 8.35
C LYS A 654 5.98 24.09 9.78
N ASN A 655 6.51 24.98 10.63
CA ASN A 655 6.09 25.16 12.02
C ASN A 655 5.33 26.48 12.25
N GLY A 656 4.20 26.69 11.56
CA GLY A 656 3.43 27.94 11.67
C GLY A 656 2.67 28.09 12.99
N LEU A 657 2.46 27.00 13.74
CA LEU A 657 1.88 27.03 15.09
C LEU A 657 2.92 27.36 16.17
N LYS A 658 4.22 27.35 15.82
CA LYS A 658 5.34 27.52 16.77
C LYS A 658 5.29 26.50 17.91
N MET A 659 4.94 25.26 17.58
CA MET A 659 4.94 24.17 18.57
C MET A 659 6.38 23.89 19.00
N VAL A 660 6.56 23.62 20.29
CA VAL A 660 7.83 23.06 20.78
C VAL A 660 7.88 21.55 20.52
N PRO A 661 9.07 20.92 20.45
CA PRO A 661 9.18 19.50 20.08
C PRO A 661 8.32 18.57 20.95
N ALA A 662 8.29 18.78 22.28
CA ALA A 662 7.44 18.02 23.19
C ALA A 662 5.95 18.04 22.79
N GLN A 663 5.44 19.20 22.37
CA GLN A 663 4.05 19.31 21.90
C GLN A 663 3.82 18.56 20.60
N MET A 664 4.82 18.49 19.70
CA MET A 664 4.72 17.75 18.45
C MET A 664 4.69 16.24 18.69
N TYR A 665 5.51 15.76 19.63
CA TYR A 665 5.54 14.35 20.02
C TYR A 665 4.23 13.93 20.66
N GLU A 666 3.75 14.71 21.64
CA GLU A 666 2.52 14.44 22.35
C GLU A 666 1.30 14.52 21.43
N LEU A 667 1.22 15.52 20.54
CA LEU A 667 0.10 15.61 19.59
C LEU A 667 0.09 14.41 18.63
N SER A 668 1.27 14.05 18.09
CA SER A 668 1.40 12.90 17.19
C SER A 668 1.01 11.60 17.88
N TYR A 669 1.42 11.43 19.14
CA TYR A 669 1.07 10.25 19.94
C TYR A 669 -0.40 10.24 20.35
N PHE A 670 -0.96 11.37 20.75
CA PHE A 670 -2.40 11.54 21.03
C PHE A 670 -3.24 11.07 19.85
N LEU A 671 -2.89 11.51 18.64
CA LEU A 671 -3.63 11.15 17.42
C LEU A 671 -3.46 9.67 17.04
N CYS A 672 -2.44 8.97 17.52
CA CYS A 672 -2.36 7.51 17.40
C CYS A 672 -3.37 6.77 18.29
N HIS A 673 -4.02 7.46 19.22
CA HIS A 673 -5.02 6.91 20.15
C HIS A 673 -6.46 7.31 19.81
N VAL A 674 -6.71 8.13 18.78
CA VAL A 674 -8.08 8.50 18.34
C VAL A 674 -8.60 7.63 17.20
N TYR A 675 -7.87 6.56 16.83
CA TYR A 675 -8.25 5.69 15.72
C TYR A 675 -9.43 4.77 16.06
N ALA A 676 -10.59 5.03 15.45
CA ALA A 676 -11.87 4.42 15.84
C ALA A 676 -11.96 2.91 15.60
N ARG A 677 -11.13 2.34 14.71
CA ARG A 677 -11.18 0.91 14.36
C ARG A 677 -10.41 0.00 15.32
N ALA A 678 -9.67 0.56 16.29
CA ALA A 678 -8.83 -0.21 17.19
C ALA A 678 -8.93 0.29 18.62
N THR A 679 -9.06 -0.63 19.58
CA THR A 679 -8.98 -0.34 21.02
C THR A 679 -7.52 -0.42 21.50
N ARG A 680 -6.61 0.23 20.77
CA ARG A 680 -5.18 0.30 21.06
C ARG A 680 -4.56 1.43 20.25
N SER A 681 -3.39 1.89 20.67
CA SER A 681 -2.59 2.81 19.86
C SER A 681 -2.16 2.15 18.54
N VAL A 682 -2.13 2.95 17.47
CA VAL A 682 -1.71 2.55 16.12
C VAL A 682 -0.41 3.24 15.69
N SER A 683 0.28 2.74 14.66
CA SER A 683 1.65 3.16 14.31
C SER A 683 1.82 4.55 13.71
N ILE A 684 0.74 5.16 13.22
CA ILE A 684 0.74 6.49 12.61
C ILE A 684 -0.55 7.21 13.06
N PRO A 685 -0.61 8.54 13.00
CA PRO A 685 -1.78 9.28 13.46
C PRO A 685 -3.05 8.82 12.75
N ALA A 686 -4.16 8.74 13.48
CA ALA A 686 -5.48 8.40 12.91
C ALA A 686 -5.83 9.16 11.61
N PRO A 687 -5.62 10.50 11.47
CA PRO A 687 -5.88 11.19 10.22
C PRO A 687 -5.10 10.62 9.02
N VAL A 688 -3.85 10.19 9.22
CA VAL A 688 -3.03 9.59 8.16
C VAL A 688 -3.60 8.23 7.76
N TYR A 689 -3.97 7.41 8.76
CA TYR A 689 -4.67 6.15 8.50
C TYR A 689 -5.99 6.34 7.77
N TYR A 690 -6.79 7.32 8.17
CA TYR A 690 -8.07 7.58 7.54
C TYR A 690 -7.92 8.03 6.08
N ALA A 691 -6.90 8.83 5.75
CA ALA A 691 -6.58 9.18 4.37
C ALA A 691 -6.30 7.92 3.51
N ASP A 692 -5.43 7.01 3.95
CA ASP A 692 -5.16 5.73 3.26
C ASP A 692 -6.44 4.88 3.09
N LEU A 693 -7.33 4.86 4.11
CA LEU A 693 -8.63 4.19 4.00
C LEU A 693 -9.55 4.83 2.97
N VAL A 694 -9.55 6.15 2.87
CA VAL A 694 -10.30 6.89 1.85
C VAL A 694 -9.75 6.58 0.45
N CYS A 695 -8.43 6.62 0.24
CA CYS A 695 -7.81 6.21 -1.02
C CYS A 695 -8.18 4.76 -1.40
N THR A 696 -8.11 3.85 -0.43
CA THR A 696 -8.47 2.44 -0.63
C THR A 696 -9.95 2.27 -0.97
N ARG A 697 -10.83 3.02 -0.31
CA ARG A 697 -12.28 3.00 -0.56
C ARG A 697 -12.63 3.59 -1.92
N ALA A 698 -12.00 4.69 -2.30
CA ALA A 698 -12.28 5.42 -3.54
C ALA A 698 -11.93 4.61 -4.81
N ARG A 699 -11.04 3.61 -4.70
CA ARG A 699 -10.81 2.62 -5.79
C ARG A 699 -12.08 1.89 -6.22
N MET A 700 -13.09 1.84 -5.36
CA MET A 700 -14.37 1.16 -5.61
C MET A 700 -15.39 2.06 -6.32
N TYR A 701 -15.09 3.35 -6.56
CA TYR A 701 -16.06 4.34 -7.06
C TYR A 701 -16.03 4.56 -8.58
N PHE A 702 -15.48 3.61 -9.33
CA PHE A 702 -15.50 3.62 -10.79
C PHE A 702 -16.63 2.74 -11.33
N GLU A 703 -17.35 3.21 -12.35
CA GLU A 703 -18.39 2.44 -13.03
C GLU A 703 -17.88 1.66 -14.26
N GLY A 704 -18.34 0.41 -14.40
CA GLY A 704 -18.40 -0.34 -15.66
C GLY A 704 -17.14 -0.32 -16.55
N PRO A 705 -17.24 0.08 -17.83
CA PRO A 705 -16.25 -0.24 -18.89
C PRO A 705 -14.81 0.24 -18.64
N VAL A 706 -14.62 1.23 -17.76
CA VAL A 706 -13.31 1.73 -17.33
C VAL A 706 -12.48 0.64 -16.60
N LEU A 707 -13.14 -0.27 -15.89
CA LEU A 707 -12.50 -1.42 -15.22
C LEU A 707 -12.09 -2.52 -16.22
N GLU A 708 -12.87 -2.70 -17.30
CA GLU A 708 -12.59 -3.68 -18.36
C GLU A 708 -11.40 -3.21 -19.22
N LEU A 709 -11.37 -1.94 -19.62
CA LEU A 709 -10.23 -1.29 -20.29
C LEU A 709 -8.92 -1.45 -19.51
N ALA A 710 -8.97 -1.31 -18.18
CA ALA A 710 -7.79 -1.45 -17.31
C ALA A 710 -7.36 -2.91 -17.05
N SER A 711 -8.23 -3.89 -17.35
CA SER A 711 -7.89 -5.32 -17.28
C SER A 711 -7.20 -5.83 -18.54
N GLU A 712 -7.42 -5.14 -19.68
CA GLU A 712 -6.81 -5.45 -20.97
C GLU A 712 -5.49 -4.69 -21.19
N ALA A 713 -5.30 -3.54 -20.54
CA ALA A 713 -4.12 -2.67 -20.67
C ALA A 713 -2.89 -3.08 -19.81
N GLY A 714 -2.71 -4.38 -19.52
CA GLY A 714 -1.43 -4.89 -19.01
C GLY A 714 -0.30 -4.85 -20.04
N ALA A 715 -0.65 -4.61 -21.31
CA ALA A 715 0.25 -4.20 -22.37
C ALA A 715 -0.16 -2.79 -22.77
N SER A 716 0.67 -1.80 -22.44
CA SER A 716 0.66 -0.54 -23.17
C SER A 716 0.74 -0.87 -24.66
N ILE A 717 -0.28 -0.51 -25.42
CA ILE A 717 -0.09 -0.26 -26.85
C ILE A 717 0.84 0.95 -26.86
N ASP A 718 2.08 0.75 -27.31
CA ASP A 718 3.08 1.81 -27.37
C ASP A 718 2.48 3.05 -28.08
N GLY A 719 2.28 4.16 -27.33
CA GLY A 719 2.02 5.48 -27.89
C GLY A 719 0.68 6.19 -27.59
N ALA A 720 -0.30 5.58 -26.92
CA ALA A 720 -1.53 6.30 -26.55
C ALA A 720 -1.36 7.13 -25.24
N PRO A 721 -1.76 8.42 -25.21
CA PRO A 721 -1.70 9.24 -24.00
C PRO A 721 -2.77 8.83 -22.98
N PHE A 722 -2.46 8.95 -21.69
CA PHE A 722 -3.40 8.67 -20.60
C PHE A 722 -4.54 9.71 -20.56
N ASP A 723 -5.78 9.30 -20.81
CA ASP A 723 -6.96 10.17 -20.77
C ASP A 723 -7.54 10.28 -19.35
N LEU A 724 -7.06 11.25 -18.57
CA LEU A 724 -7.56 11.52 -17.22
C LEU A 724 -9.05 11.93 -17.20
N ASP A 725 -9.57 12.56 -18.26
CA ASP A 725 -10.94 13.06 -18.28
C ASP A 725 -11.95 11.93 -18.40
N GLU A 726 -11.62 10.84 -19.11
CA GLU A 726 -12.41 9.61 -19.11
C GLU A 726 -12.52 9.02 -17.69
N TRP A 727 -11.39 8.94 -16.98
CA TRP A 727 -11.37 8.46 -15.60
C TRP A 727 -12.18 9.34 -14.66
N LYS A 728 -12.12 10.67 -14.83
CA LYS A 728 -12.95 11.61 -14.06
C LYS A 728 -14.44 11.45 -14.34
N ARG A 729 -14.84 11.21 -15.60
CA ARG A 729 -16.24 10.93 -15.96
C ARG A 729 -16.77 9.64 -15.33
N GLY A 730 -15.90 8.61 -15.22
CA GLY A 730 -16.23 7.33 -14.59
C GLY A 730 -16.18 7.33 -13.06
N PHE A 731 -15.58 8.35 -12.43
CA PHE A 731 -15.43 8.45 -10.98
C PHE A 731 -16.65 9.09 -10.33
N ARG A 732 -17.30 8.38 -9.40
CA ARG A 732 -18.48 8.85 -8.69
C ARG A 732 -18.10 9.55 -7.38
N GLY A 733 -18.62 10.75 -7.19
CA GLY A 733 -18.50 11.48 -5.93
C GLY A 733 -19.32 10.85 -4.80
N ILE A 734 -18.92 11.11 -3.55
CA ILE A 734 -19.65 10.67 -2.36
C ILE A 734 -21.00 11.36 -2.27
N HIS A 735 -22.04 10.61 -1.89
CA HIS A 735 -23.38 11.14 -1.66
C HIS A 735 -23.44 12.04 -0.42
N ASP A 736 -24.12 13.19 -0.52
CA ASP A 736 -24.15 14.23 0.54
C ASP A 736 -24.58 13.72 1.92
N ASN A 737 -25.59 12.85 1.97
CA ASN A 737 -26.12 12.23 3.21
C ASN A 737 -25.06 11.57 4.11
N ILE A 738 -23.96 11.06 3.55
CA ILE A 738 -22.93 10.35 4.33
C ILE A 738 -21.60 11.10 4.39
N ARG A 739 -21.50 12.31 3.79
CA ARG A 739 -20.26 13.10 3.78
C ARG A 739 -19.81 13.55 5.18
N ASP A 740 -20.74 13.67 6.13
CA ASP A 740 -20.43 13.96 7.56
C ASP A 740 -19.97 12.75 8.35
N GLN A 741 -20.18 11.57 7.78
CA GLN A 741 -19.92 10.31 8.45
C GLN A 741 -18.57 9.77 8.05
N MET A 742 -18.02 8.93 8.91
CA MET A 742 -16.76 8.25 8.63
C MET A 742 -17.00 7.01 7.75
N PHE A 743 -17.61 7.21 6.57
CA PHE A 743 -18.03 6.13 5.66
C PHE A 743 -16.87 5.22 5.24
N PHE A 744 -15.66 5.78 5.17
CA PHE A 744 -14.41 5.12 4.77
C PHE A 744 -13.91 4.07 5.78
N LEU A 745 -14.41 4.09 7.03
CA LEU A 745 -14.09 3.07 8.04
C LEU A 745 -14.49 1.66 7.58
#